data_AF-K9URB9-F1
#
_entry.id   AF-K9URB9-F1
#
_cell.length_a   1.000
_cell.length_b   1.000
_cell.length_c   1.000
_cell.angle_alpha   90.00
_cell.angle_beta   90.00
_cell.angle_gamma   90.00
#
_symmetry.space_group_name_H-M   'P 1'
#
loop_
_entity.id
_entity.type
_entity.pdbx_description
1 polymer ?
#
loop_
_entity_poly.entity_id
_entity_poly.type
_entity_poly.pdbx_seq_one_letter_code
_entity_poly.pdbx_strand_id
1 'polypeptide(L)'
;MKVSIIVKLLILGAISILPLGFVSASKQNRQYKLNKTNKIDRHRENIVFPADAGVLNVKNFGAKGDGMTDDTAAIQSLLNAHPNGGRIIYLPNGTYLVSQTIVWPPGTPGKGNEYKNTILQGQSQSGVTIKLKDSAAGFTIATTPKAVIFTGPAPAQRFGNSIRNLTVDTGTNNPGAIGIQFNANNQGSLRNVTIQSQDGQGINGLDMNFADEIGPLLVKNLTVIGFQYGIRTGFRINSQTLENISLQNQSVYGLYNTGQIVNIRGLKSDNTVTAIYNAGGRMTLLDSALNGTGAASRQPAIRSDFPLDLLVRNLKTSGYQVAIQNQDRPQVGATIAEFISSGGTINQFPSPRQTLNLPIKETPDVPWDNPAQTAWANVGSFGAIPGDGKDDTAAIQAAIDSGKTTVYLPVGVYHLNKTILIRNNVRRIVGTEAIVEVPKTVNPGFKVIGGKNPIVVFERIGSGYNPTTTLENASSRTLVIRDATNVSGNMTGSGDVFIENVVSNPWQTWTFNRQNVWARQFNVENTGTHITNNGGKLWILGLKTERGGTLIDTKGGGKTELLGGLAYSTTVGPDGTQNYPMFINNDSSISITLGEVNHGGSPNYTTYVREIRGKLVRDLTGSSLPNYVGSGKQIPLYVGYPIEK
;
A
#
# COMPACT_ATOMS: atom_id res chain seq x y z
N MET A 1 -30.24 -6.40 51.68
CA MET A 1 -28.85 -6.32 51.17
C MET A 1 -28.92 -5.72 49.77
N LYS A 2 -28.12 -4.68 49.47
CA LYS A 2 -28.38 -3.57 48.52
C LYS A 2 -29.33 -2.54 49.16
N VAL A 3 -29.11 -1.23 49.16
CA VAL A 3 -28.48 -0.30 48.20
C VAL A 3 -27.82 0.85 48.98
N SER A 4 -26.70 1.42 48.51
CA SER A 4 -26.35 2.80 48.85
C SER A 4 -25.80 3.54 47.63
N ILE A 5 -26.22 4.79 47.55
CA ILE A 5 -26.12 5.75 46.46
C ILE A 5 -24.89 6.63 46.72
N ILE A 6 -24.05 6.86 45.71
CA ILE A 6 -23.11 7.99 45.71
C ILE A 6 -23.19 8.74 44.37
N VAL A 7 -23.35 10.05 44.54
CA VAL A 7 -23.47 11.16 43.60
C VAL A 7 -22.22 11.35 42.74
N LYS A 8 -22.38 11.75 41.46
CA LYS A 8 -21.34 12.44 40.70
C LYS A 8 -21.89 13.65 39.93
N LEU A 9 -21.15 14.75 40.09
CA LEU A 9 -21.35 16.12 39.61
C LEU A 9 -21.48 16.24 38.08
N LEU A 10 -22.30 17.20 37.66
CA LEU A 10 -22.32 17.82 36.34
C LEU A 10 -21.06 18.66 36.09
N ILE A 11 -20.49 18.54 34.89
CA ILE A 11 -19.78 19.62 34.19
C ILE A 11 -20.32 19.66 32.76
N LEU A 12 -21.02 20.75 32.43
CA LEU A 12 -21.45 21.11 31.08
C LEU A 12 -20.24 21.55 30.24
N GLY A 13 -20.09 20.96 29.05
CA GLY A 13 -19.27 21.49 27.96
C GLY A 13 -20.06 21.34 26.66
N ALA A 14 -20.48 22.46 26.08
CA ALA A 14 -21.35 22.53 24.92
C ALA A 14 -20.68 21.95 23.65
N ILE A 15 -21.31 20.94 23.05
CA ILE A 15 -21.01 20.49 21.68
C ILE A 15 -21.99 21.22 20.77
N SER A 16 -21.46 22.09 19.90
CA SER A 16 -22.22 22.73 18.83
C SER A 16 -22.59 21.70 17.77
N ILE A 17 -23.87 21.32 17.74
CA ILE A 17 -24.47 20.54 16.66
C ILE A 17 -24.76 21.51 15.51
N LEU A 18 -24.00 21.43 14.43
CA LEU A 18 -24.37 22.05 13.16
C LEU A 18 -25.45 21.20 12.48
N PRO A 19 -26.54 21.80 11.96
CA PRO A 19 -27.63 21.04 11.35
C PRO A 19 -27.18 20.47 9.98
N LEU A 20 -27.53 19.20 9.72
CA LEU A 20 -27.49 18.61 8.39
C LEU A 20 -28.48 19.37 7.48
N GLY A 21 -27.98 20.37 6.75
CA GLY A 21 -28.70 20.98 5.65
C GLY A 21 -28.71 20.05 4.45
N PHE A 22 -29.87 19.47 4.14
CA PHE A 22 -30.10 18.79 2.86
C PHE A 22 -30.02 19.80 1.72
N VAL A 23 -28.98 19.69 0.88
CA VAL A 23 -28.96 20.35 -0.42
C VAL A 23 -29.77 19.51 -1.39
N SER A 24 -30.92 20.04 -1.80
CA SER A 24 -31.72 19.54 -2.91
C SER A 24 -30.86 19.49 -4.19
N ALA A 25 -30.59 18.28 -4.67
CA ALA A 25 -29.94 18.07 -5.96
C ALA A 25 -30.90 18.50 -7.08
N SER A 26 -30.60 19.62 -7.75
CA SER A 26 -31.31 19.99 -8.97
C SER A 26 -30.98 18.95 -10.06
N LYS A 27 -32.03 18.32 -10.62
CA LYS A 27 -31.93 17.40 -11.76
C LYS A 27 -31.42 18.16 -12.99
N GLN A 28 -30.10 18.25 -13.18
CA GLN A 28 -29.52 18.46 -14.50
C GLN A 28 -29.15 17.10 -15.08
N ASN A 29 -29.99 16.60 -15.99
CA ASN A 29 -29.62 15.52 -16.92
C ASN A 29 -28.46 16.01 -17.79
N ARG A 30 -27.22 15.81 -17.35
CA ARG A 30 -26.04 15.86 -18.22
C ARG A 30 -25.58 14.43 -18.46
N GLN A 31 -25.75 13.96 -19.69
CA GLN A 31 -24.96 12.84 -20.18
C GLN A 31 -23.47 13.23 -20.08
N TYR A 32 -22.74 12.59 -19.18
CA TYR A 32 -21.30 12.77 -19.05
C TYR A 32 -20.62 12.23 -20.31
N LYS A 33 -20.30 13.13 -21.26
CA LYS A 33 -19.38 12.80 -22.35
C LYS A 33 -17.99 12.61 -21.74
N LEU A 34 -17.53 11.36 -21.71
CA LEU A 34 -16.13 11.01 -21.43
C LEU A 34 -15.21 11.85 -22.34
N ASN A 35 -14.47 12.79 -21.75
CA ASN A 35 -13.48 13.58 -22.48
C ASN A 35 -12.43 12.64 -23.09
N LYS A 36 -12.33 12.65 -24.43
CA LYS A 36 -11.44 11.83 -25.25
C LYS A 36 -9.96 12.27 -25.21
N THR A 37 -9.56 13.10 -24.28
CA THR A 37 -8.21 13.68 -24.20
C THR A 37 -7.45 13.15 -22.99
N ASN A 38 -7.16 11.86 -23.03
CA ASN A 38 -6.00 11.22 -22.41
C ASN A 38 -5.89 9.82 -23.02
N LYS A 39 -5.22 9.71 -24.18
CA LYS A 39 -4.64 8.44 -24.62
C LYS A 39 -3.51 8.09 -23.64
N ILE A 40 -3.87 7.67 -22.44
CA ILE A 40 -3.11 6.61 -21.77
C ILE A 40 -3.08 5.49 -22.79
N ASP A 41 -1.91 4.90 -23.05
CA ASP A 41 -1.76 3.78 -23.96
C ASP A 41 -2.55 2.59 -23.38
N ARG A 42 -3.88 2.59 -23.58
CA ARG A 42 -4.85 1.58 -23.10
C ARG A 42 -4.67 0.23 -23.82
N HIS A 43 -3.61 0.07 -24.60
CA HIS A 43 -3.33 -1.08 -25.45
C HIS A 43 -2.25 -2.04 -24.92
N ARG A 44 -1.82 -1.97 -23.65
CA ARG A 44 -0.69 -2.81 -23.17
C ARG A 44 -0.95 -3.83 -22.07
N GLU A 45 -2.03 -3.76 -21.29
CA GLU A 45 -2.29 -4.76 -20.25
C GLU A 45 -3.21 -5.88 -20.79
N ASN A 46 -2.64 -7.06 -21.02
CA ASN A 46 -3.37 -8.28 -21.40
C ASN A 46 -2.76 -9.47 -20.66
N ILE A 47 -3.09 -9.62 -19.39
CA ILE A 47 -2.49 -10.64 -18.51
C ILE A 47 -3.25 -11.94 -18.70
N VAL A 48 -2.63 -12.88 -19.42
CA VAL A 48 -3.13 -14.24 -19.63
C VAL A 48 -2.19 -15.20 -18.92
N PHE A 49 -2.73 -16.03 -18.04
CA PHE A 49 -1.97 -17.06 -17.35
C PHE A 49 -1.94 -18.36 -18.18
N PRO A 50 -0.85 -19.14 -18.13
CA PRO A 50 -0.85 -20.52 -18.60
C PRO A 50 -1.97 -21.34 -17.94
N ALA A 51 -2.52 -22.33 -18.65
CA ALA A 51 -3.66 -23.13 -18.16
C ALA A 51 -3.31 -23.93 -16.89
N ASP A 52 -2.05 -24.31 -16.75
CA ASP A 52 -1.44 -25.05 -15.63
C ASP A 52 -0.92 -24.14 -14.50
N ALA A 53 -1.23 -22.84 -14.53
CA ALA A 53 -0.79 -21.89 -13.51
C ALA A 53 -1.56 -21.96 -12.18
N GLY A 54 -2.59 -22.81 -12.06
CA GLY A 54 -3.37 -22.93 -10.82
C GLY A 54 -4.24 -21.72 -10.48
N VAL A 55 -4.48 -20.85 -11.46
CA VAL A 55 -5.37 -19.68 -11.36
C VAL A 55 -6.82 -20.11 -11.60
N LEU A 56 -7.76 -19.57 -10.81
CA LEU A 56 -9.15 -19.99 -10.81
C LEU A 56 -10.01 -19.05 -11.65
N ASN A 57 -10.46 -19.50 -12.82
CA ASN A 57 -11.25 -18.70 -13.74
C ASN A 57 -12.75 -18.71 -13.36
N VAL A 58 -13.35 -17.53 -13.19
CA VAL A 58 -14.79 -17.37 -12.86
C VAL A 58 -15.71 -18.03 -13.89
N LYS A 59 -15.31 -18.14 -15.16
CA LYS A 59 -16.11 -18.77 -16.21
C LYS A 59 -16.28 -20.27 -15.99
N ASN A 60 -15.34 -20.92 -15.29
CA ASN A 60 -15.46 -22.34 -14.92
C ASN A 60 -16.52 -22.56 -13.82
N PHE A 61 -16.97 -21.48 -13.18
CA PHE A 61 -18.03 -21.48 -12.16
C PHE A 61 -19.35 -20.90 -12.69
N GLY A 62 -19.48 -20.77 -14.02
CA GLY A 62 -20.72 -20.38 -14.69
C GLY A 62 -20.86 -18.90 -15.00
N ALA A 63 -19.91 -18.04 -14.58
CA ALA A 63 -19.94 -16.62 -14.91
C ALA A 63 -19.83 -16.44 -16.44
N LYS A 64 -20.66 -15.56 -17.00
CA LYS A 64 -20.71 -15.30 -18.44
C LYS A 64 -19.84 -14.12 -18.85
N GLY A 65 -19.86 -13.04 -18.07
CA GLY A 65 -19.15 -11.80 -18.40
C GLY A 65 -19.70 -11.11 -19.65
N ASP A 66 -21.00 -11.28 -19.95
CA ASP A 66 -21.69 -10.78 -21.14
C ASP A 66 -22.40 -9.42 -20.93
N GLY A 67 -22.40 -8.91 -19.70
CA GLY A 67 -23.08 -7.67 -19.30
C GLY A 67 -24.59 -7.78 -19.14
N MET A 68 -25.15 -8.98 -19.28
CA MET A 68 -26.60 -9.26 -19.25
C MET A 68 -26.95 -10.27 -18.15
N THR A 69 -26.20 -11.37 -18.09
CA THR A 69 -26.38 -12.43 -17.10
C THR A 69 -25.90 -11.96 -15.74
N ASP A 70 -26.68 -12.22 -14.69
CA ASP A 70 -26.27 -11.93 -13.31
C ASP A 70 -25.21 -12.94 -12.85
N ASP A 71 -23.96 -12.49 -12.80
CA ASP A 71 -22.80 -13.30 -12.46
C ASP A 71 -22.52 -13.35 -10.96
N THR A 72 -23.36 -12.72 -10.12
CA THR A 72 -23.15 -12.61 -8.66
C THR A 72 -22.92 -13.98 -8.03
N ALA A 73 -23.82 -14.94 -8.30
CA ALA A 73 -23.78 -16.25 -7.67
C ALA A 73 -22.56 -17.06 -8.11
N ALA A 74 -22.17 -16.98 -9.39
CA ALA A 74 -21.01 -17.68 -9.92
C ALA A 74 -19.69 -17.18 -9.29
N ILE A 75 -19.53 -15.85 -9.23
CA ILE A 75 -18.34 -15.22 -8.62
C ILE A 75 -18.29 -15.54 -7.12
N GLN A 76 -19.41 -15.36 -6.41
CA GLN A 76 -19.46 -15.61 -4.97
C GLN A 76 -19.24 -17.08 -4.62
N SER A 77 -19.75 -18.02 -5.41
CA SER A 77 -19.53 -19.46 -5.20
C SER A 77 -18.06 -19.83 -5.32
N LEU A 78 -17.36 -19.27 -6.32
CA LEU A 78 -15.93 -19.52 -6.48
C LEU A 78 -15.11 -18.97 -5.30
N LEU A 79 -15.42 -17.77 -4.84
CA LEU A 79 -14.81 -17.19 -3.64
C LEU A 79 -15.05 -18.10 -2.43
N ASN A 80 -16.31 -18.46 -2.17
CA ASN A 80 -16.70 -19.27 -1.01
C ASN A 80 -16.08 -20.68 -1.01
N ALA A 81 -15.74 -21.21 -2.18
CA ALA A 81 -15.05 -22.50 -2.31
C ALA A 81 -13.56 -22.43 -1.91
N HIS A 82 -12.97 -21.23 -1.79
CA HIS A 82 -11.53 -21.05 -1.55
C HIS A 82 -11.22 -20.04 -0.42
N PRO A 83 -11.83 -20.16 0.77
CA PRO A 83 -11.52 -19.28 1.89
C PRO A 83 -10.04 -19.41 2.27
N ASN A 84 -9.33 -18.28 2.42
CA ASN A 84 -7.92 -18.27 2.78
C ASN A 84 -7.03 -19.11 1.86
N GLY A 85 -7.44 -19.33 0.61
CA GLY A 85 -6.79 -20.28 -0.29
C GLY A 85 -5.44 -19.82 -0.85
N GLY A 86 -5.11 -18.53 -0.74
CA GLY A 86 -3.95 -17.95 -1.42
C GLY A 86 -4.07 -18.18 -2.93
N ARG A 87 -5.27 -17.93 -3.48
CA ARG A 87 -5.58 -18.19 -4.90
C ARG A 87 -5.93 -16.90 -5.62
N ILE A 88 -5.55 -16.85 -6.89
CA ILE A 88 -5.98 -15.81 -7.82
C ILE A 88 -7.32 -16.23 -8.41
N ILE A 89 -8.36 -15.47 -8.09
CA ILE A 89 -9.67 -15.52 -8.73
C ILE A 89 -9.61 -14.61 -9.96
N TYR A 90 -9.64 -15.22 -11.14
CA TYR A 90 -9.36 -14.56 -12.41
C TYR A 90 -10.62 -14.29 -13.23
N LEU A 91 -10.74 -13.06 -13.70
CA LEU A 91 -11.77 -12.62 -14.63
C LEU A 91 -11.15 -12.36 -16.00
N PRO A 92 -11.44 -13.19 -17.01
CA PRO A 92 -11.19 -12.83 -18.40
C PRO A 92 -11.92 -11.53 -18.78
N ASN A 93 -11.47 -10.85 -19.83
CA ASN A 93 -12.15 -9.66 -20.35
C ASN A 93 -13.66 -9.94 -20.58
N GLY A 94 -14.49 -9.00 -20.14
CA GLY A 94 -15.95 -9.11 -20.09
C GLY A 94 -16.57 -8.14 -19.09
N THR A 95 -17.89 -8.03 -19.15
CA THR A 95 -18.69 -7.25 -18.20
C THR A 95 -19.49 -8.22 -17.33
N TYR A 96 -19.17 -8.29 -16.05
CA TYR A 96 -19.79 -9.17 -15.08
C TYR A 96 -20.86 -8.37 -14.33
N LEU A 97 -22.13 -8.60 -14.67
CA LEU A 97 -23.25 -7.90 -14.05
C LEU A 97 -23.53 -8.51 -12.67
N VAL A 98 -23.58 -7.70 -11.63
CA VAL A 98 -23.88 -8.15 -10.26
C VAL A 98 -25.08 -7.41 -9.68
N SER A 99 -25.85 -8.08 -8.83
CA SER A 99 -27.01 -7.49 -8.13
C SER A 99 -26.82 -7.38 -6.63
N GLN A 100 -25.78 -8.03 -6.07
CA GLN A 100 -25.44 -8.00 -4.65
C GLN A 100 -23.94 -7.75 -4.45
N THR A 101 -23.56 -7.49 -3.20
CA THR A 101 -22.16 -7.36 -2.80
C THR A 101 -21.41 -8.67 -3.07
N ILE A 102 -20.23 -8.56 -3.68
CA ILE A 102 -19.23 -9.61 -3.74
C ILE A 102 -18.38 -9.53 -2.47
N VAL A 103 -18.44 -10.58 -1.66
CA VAL A 103 -17.88 -10.63 -0.31
C VAL A 103 -16.73 -11.61 -0.26
N TRP A 104 -15.61 -11.19 0.35
CA TRP A 104 -14.50 -12.11 0.59
C TRP A 104 -14.97 -13.21 1.56
N PRO A 105 -14.46 -14.45 1.43
CA PRO A 105 -15.00 -15.55 2.21
C PRO A 105 -14.82 -15.32 3.72
N PRO A 106 -15.86 -15.54 4.54
CA PRO A 106 -15.77 -15.37 5.99
C PRO A 106 -14.85 -16.38 6.66
N GLY A 107 -14.44 -17.44 5.94
CA GLY A 107 -13.63 -18.51 6.50
C GLY A 107 -14.36 -19.24 7.65
N THR A 108 -13.59 -19.69 8.63
CA THR A 108 -14.10 -20.33 9.84
C THR A 108 -13.83 -19.39 11.03
N PRO A 109 -14.88 -18.86 11.69
CA PRO A 109 -14.71 -17.95 12.82
C PRO A 109 -13.79 -18.52 13.91
N GLY A 110 -12.84 -17.71 14.38
CA GLY A 110 -11.87 -18.04 15.41
C GLY A 110 -10.69 -18.90 14.94
N LYS A 111 -10.59 -19.23 13.65
CA LYS A 111 -9.48 -20.04 13.10
C LYS A 111 -8.37 -19.22 12.45
N GLY A 112 -8.49 -17.89 12.45
CA GLY A 112 -7.48 -16.99 11.88
C GLY A 112 -7.41 -17.04 10.36
N ASN A 113 -8.45 -17.54 9.68
CA ASN A 113 -8.55 -17.67 8.22
C ASN A 113 -9.67 -16.79 7.61
N GLU A 114 -10.28 -15.92 8.41
CA GLU A 114 -11.43 -15.12 8.00
C GLU A 114 -11.03 -13.96 7.10
N TYR A 115 -11.71 -13.81 5.96
CA TYR A 115 -11.61 -12.67 5.04
C TYR A 115 -10.18 -12.32 4.62
N LYS A 116 -9.33 -13.30 4.35
CA LYS A 116 -7.92 -13.06 4.03
C LYS A 116 -7.41 -13.98 2.90
N ASN A 117 -6.23 -13.67 2.37
CA ASN A 117 -5.52 -14.39 1.31
C ASN A 117 -6.40 -14.67 0.08
N THR A 118 -7.18 -13.67 -0.32
CA THR A 118 -8.07 -13.73 -1.48
C THR A 118 -7.70 -12.63 -2.47
N ILE A 119 -7.34 -13.02 -3.69
CA ILE A 119 -6.88 -12.13 -4.76
C ILE A 119 -7.92 -12.15 -5.88
N LEU A 120 -8.51 -11.01 -6.19
CA LEU A 120 -9.36 -10.82 -7.36
C LEU A 120 -8.55 -10.13 -8.46
N GLN A 121 -8.42 -10.74 -9.64
CA GLN A 121 -7.61 -10.19 -10.73
C GLN A 121 -8.33 -10.26 -12.07
N GLY A 122 -8.48 -9.12 -12.73
CA GLY A 122 -8.88 -9.08 -14.13
C GLY A 122 -7.71 -9.35 -15.09
N GLN A 123 -8.07 -9.75 -16.31
CA GLN A 123 -7.15 -9.83 -17.44
C GLN A 123 -6.57 -8.46 -17.83
N SER A 124 -7.34 -7.38 -17.64
CA SER A 124 -6.91 -6.01 -17.89
C SER A 124 -7.83 -5.00 -17.19
N GLN A 125 -7.27 -3.86 -16.76
CA GLN A 125 -8.04 -2.81 -16.07
C GLN A 125 -9.30 -2.36 -16.82
N SER A 126 -9.18 -2.11 -18.13
CA SER A 126 -10.28 -1.60 -18.96
C SER A 126 -11.12 -2.67 -19.64
N GLY A 127 -10.62 -3.90 -19.76
CA GLY A 127 -11.32 -5.01 -20.43
C GLY A 127 -12.20 -5.82 -19.48
N VAL A 128 -12.02 -5.68 -18.17
CA VAL A 128 -12.84 -6.34 -17.14
C VAL A 128 -13.65 -5.28 -16.39
N THR A 129 -14.97 -5.42 -16.37
CA THR A 129 -15.86 -4.58 -15.57
C THR A 129 -16.75 -5.44 -14.68
N ILE A 130 -16.72 -5.25 -13.37
CA ILE A 130 -17.76 -5.72 -12.46
C ILE A 130 -18.77 -4.58 -12.33
N LYS A 131 -19.96 -4.75 -12.92
CA LYS A 131 -21.00 -3.72 -12.99
C LYS A 131 -22.15 -4.08 -12.06
N LEU A 132 -22.46 -3.22 -11.08
CA LEU A 132 -23.70 -3.30 -10.33
C LEU A 132 -24.89 -2.96 -11.24
N LYS A 133 -25.98 -3.73 -11.15
CA LYS A 133 -27.23 -3.42 -11.83
C LYS A 133 -27.71 -2.01 -11.50
N ASP A 134 -28.27 -1.34 -12.49
CA ASP A 134 -28.96 -0.07 -12.27
C ASP A 134 -30.14 -0.28 -11.31
N SER A 135 -30.37 0.67 -10.38
CA SER A 135 -31.41 0.56 -9.35
C SER A 135 -31.38 -0.77 -8.56
N ALA A 136 -30.20 -1.29 -8.25
CA ALA A 136 -30.02 -2.56 -7.56
C ALA A 136 -30.64 -2.51 -6.16
N ALA A 137 -31.43 -3.54 -5.82
CA ALA A 137 -32.11 -3.64 -4.53
C ALA A 137 -31.10 -3.53 -3.36
N GLY A 138 -31.37 -2.62 -2.43
CA GLY A 138 -30.49 -2.33 -1.28
C GLY A 138 -29.38 -1.32 -1.53
N PHE A 139 -29.10 -0.96 -2.79
CA PHE A 139 -28.13 0.09 -3.16
C PHE A 139 -28.80 1.44 -3.48
N THR A 140 -30.13 1.49 -3.46
CA THR A 140 -30.93 2.70 -3.72
C THR A 140 -31.13 3.60 -2.49
N ILE A 141 -30.64 3.19 -1.31
CA ILE A 141 -30.87 3.86 -0.03
C ILE A 141 -29.57 4.50 0.48
N ALA A 142 -29.44 5.82 0.33
CA ALA A 142 -28.23 6.56 0.72
C ALA A 142 -27.89 6.48 2.23
N THR A 143 -28.89 6.33 3.09
CA THR A 143 -28.73 6.24 4.55
C THR A 143 -28.30 4.86 5.04
N THR A 144 -28.27 3.85 4.16
CA THR A 144 -27.82 2.49 4.47
C THR A 144 -26.85 2.04 3.38
N PRO A 145 -25.67 2.67 3.30
CA PRO A 145 -24.77 2.46 2.19
C PRO A 145 -24.20 1.04 2.18
N LYS A 146 -23.96 0.51 0.98
CA LYS A 146 -23.54 -0.88 0.76
C LYS A 146 -22.49 -0.95 -0.33
N ALA A 147 -21.43 -1.73 -0.11
CA ALA A 147 -20.35 -1.89 -1.07
C ALA A 147 -20.68 -2.88 -2.18
N VAL A 148 -20.20 -2.64 -3.41
CA VAL A 148 -20.22 -3.64 -4.49
C VAL A 148 -19.20 -4.75 -4.19
N ILE A 149 -18.03 -4.38 -3.67
CA ILE A 149 -17.03 -5.33 -3.19
C ILE A 149 -16.70 -5.05 -1.72
N PHE A 150 -16.74 -6.09 -0.89
CA PHE A 150 -16.37 -6.04 0.53
C PHE A 150 -15.31 -7.08 0.87
N THR A 151 -14.12 -6.64 1.27
CA THR A 151 -13.00 -7.56 1.52
C THR A 151 -12.82 -7.95 2.99
N GLY A 152 -13.80 -7.62 3.84
CA GLY A 152 -13.89 -8.11 5.21
C GLY A 152 -13.96 -7.02 6.29
N PRO A 153 -14.53 -7.34 7.46
CA PRO A 153 -14.65 -6.41 8.59
C PRO A 153 -13.32 -6.27 9.34
N ALA A 154 -13.31 -5.41 10.36
CA ALA A 154 -12.34 -5.48 11.46
C ALA A 154 -12.26 -6.89 12.08
N PRO A 155 -11.25 -7.19 12.90
CA PRO A 155 -10.08 -6.35 13.21
C PRO A 155 -8.98 -6.49 12.14
N ALA A 156 -7.73 -6.17 12.50
CA ALA A 156 -6.53 -6.49 11.75
C ALA A 156 -6.44 -7.97 11.32
N GLN A 157 -5.38 -8.31 10.59
CA GLN A 157 -5.06 -9.64 10.06
C GLN A 157 -5.81 -10.07 8.80
N ARG A 158 -6.32 -9.13 8.01
CA ARG A 158 -6.80 -9.34 6.63
C ARG A 158 -5.63 -9.41 5.63
N PHE A 159 -4.67 -10.28 5.92
CA PHE A 159 -3.45 -10.45 5.13
C PHE A 159 -3.77 -10.94 3.70
N GLY A 160 -2.93 -10.59 2.73
CA GLY A 160 -2.99 -11.21 1.39
C GLY A 160 -4.11 -10.70 0.48
N ASN A 161 -5.03 -9.86 0.97
CA ASN A 161 -6.16 -9.42 0.17
C ASN A 161 -5.70 -8.47 -0.94
N SER A 162 -6.12 -8.76 -2.17
CA SER A 162 -5.80 -7.89 -3.31
C SER A 162 -6.91 -7.82 -4.36
N ILE A 163 -7.03 -6.65 -4.99
CA ILE A 163 -7.88 -6.41 -6.17
C ILE A 163 -7.01 -5.78 -7.26
N ARG A 164 -6.95 -6.42 -8.43
CA ARG A 164 -5.99 -6.05 -9.47
C ARG A 164 -6.65 -5.98 -10.85
N ASN A 165 -6.27 -4.99 -11.65
CA ASN A 165 -6.48 -4.94 -13.10
C ASN A 165 -7.96 -5.11 -13.50
N LEU A 166 -8.86 -4.32 -12.92
CA LEU A 166 -10.29 -4.34 -13.27
C LEU A 166 -10.98 -3.00 -13.02
N THR A 167 -12.19 -2.87 -13.55
CA THR A 167 -13.10 -1.76 -13.26
C THR A 167 -14.26 -2.22 -12.37
N VAL A 168 -14.62 -1.44 -11.37
CA VAL A 168 -15.86 -1.57 -10.58
C VAL A 168 -16.77 -0.41 -10.94
N ASP A 169 -17.96 -0.71 -11.45
CA ASP A 169 -18.96 0.26 -11.88
C ASP A 169 -20.23 0.12 -11.04
N THR A 170 -20.67 1.17 -10.37
CA THR A 170 -21.88 1.14 -9.52
C THR A 170 -23.18 1.38 -10.29
N GLY A 171 -23.13 1.49 -11.62
CA GLY A 171 -24.28 1.77 -12.47
C GLY A 171 -24.89 3.15 -12.19
N THR A 172 -26.20 3.25 -12.41
CA THR A 172 -27.04 4.43 -12.21
C THR A 172 -28.16 4.15 -11.21
N ASN A 173 -28.70 5.21 -10.60
CA ASN A 173 -29.76 5.18 -9.60
C ASN A 173 -29.43 4.33 -8.36
N ASN A 174 -28.15 4.27 -7.99
CA ASN A 174 -27.66 3.57 -6.80
C ASN A 174 -27.02 4.55 -5.80
N PRO A 175 -27.76 5.53 -5.23
CA PRO A 175 -27.21 6.54 -4.34
C PRO A 175 -26.67 6.00 -3.01
N GLY A 176 -26.96 4.75 -2.63
CA GLY A 176 -26.38 4.05 -1.48
C GLY A 176 -25.13 3.22 -1.82
N ALA A 177 -24.70 3.18 -3.08
CA ALA A 177 -23.56 2.35 -3.46
C ALA A 177 -22.23 2.91 -2.95
N ILE A 178 -21.41 2.01 -2.41
CA ILE A 178 -19.97 2.17 -2.25
C ILE A 178 -19.31 1.29 -3.31
N GLY A 179 -18.29 1.77 -4.01
CA GLY A 179 -17.56 0.95 -4.98
C GLY A 179 -16.88 -0.23 -4.29
N ILE A 180 -15.89 0.05 -3.44
CA ILE A 180 -15.11 -0.97 -2.74
C ILE A 180 -14.93 -0.57 -1.28
N GLN A 181 -15.30 -1.47 -0.37
CA GLN A 181 -14.85 -1.47 1.02
C GLN A 181 -13.63 -2.38 1.14
N PHE A 182 -12.45 -1.77 1.17
CA PHE A 182 -11.18 -2.47 1.10
C PHE A 182 -10.50 -2.53 2.47
N ASN A 183 -10.27 -3.74 2.95
CA ASN A 183 -9.49 -4.08 4.12
C ASN A 183 -8.40 -5.09 3.76
N ALA A 184 -7.16 -4.71 4.07
CA ALA A 184 -6.01 -5.58 4.07
C ALA A 184 -5.03 -5.16 5.17
N ASN A 185 -4.14 -6.08 5.56
CA ASN A 185 -3.09 -5.82 6.55
C ASN A 185 -1.78 -6.47 6.10
N ASN A 186 -0.64 -5.97 6.58
CA ASN A 186 0.72 -6.45 6.30
C ASN A 186 1.08 -6.46 4.82
N GLN A 187 0.56 -7.42 4.05
CA GLN A 187 0.59 -7.46 2.60
C GLN A 187 -0.85 -7.35 2.09
N GLY A 188 -1.08 -6.46 1.14
CA GLY A 188 -2.37 -6.35 0.46
C GLY A 188 -2.42 -5.12 -0.42
N SER A 189 -3.08 -5.27 -1.57
CA SER A 189 -3.00 -4.25 -2.62
C SER A 189 -4.28 -4.04 -3.41
N LEU A 190 -4.52 -2.78 -3.78
CA LEU A 190 -5.44 -2.41 -4.83
C LEU A 190 -4.62 -1.80 -5.97
N ARG A 191 -4.50 -2.47 -7.12
CA ARG A 191 -3.53 -2.12 -8.17
C ARG A 191 -4.17 -2.09 -9.56
N ASN A 192 -3.98 -0.99 -10.30
CA ASN A 192 -4.53 -0.81 -11.66
C ASN A 192 -6.06 -1.00 -11.67
N VAL A 193 -6.78 -0.19 -10.92
CA VAL A 193 -8.24 -0.31 -10.75
C VAL A 193 -8.92 0.99 -11.08
N THR A 194 -10.09 0.89 -11.72
CA THR A 194 -11.03 2.01 -11.86
C THR A 194 -12.25 1.74 -11.01
N ILE A 195 -12.73 2.74 -10.28
CA ILE A 195 -14.01 2.71 -9.56
C ILE A 195 -14.86 3.87 -10.08
N GLN A 196 -16.07 3.60 -10.58
CA GLN A 196 -16.91 4.65 -11.17
C GLN A 196 -18.38 4.53 -10.78
N SER A 197 -19.03 5.70 -10.64
CA SER A 197 -20.48 5.86 -10.54
C SER A 197 -20.95 6.63 -11.76
N GLN A 198 -21.77 6.03 -12.62
CA GLN A 198 -22.11 6.59 -13.94
C GLN A 198 -22.89 7.92 -13.86
N ASP A 199 -23.67 8.09 -12.79
CA ASP A 199 -24.46 9.29 -12.48
C ASP A 199 -23.88 10.10 -11.31
N GLY A 200 -22.74 9.70 -10.76
CA GLY A 200 -22.08 10.34 -9.63
C GLY A 200 -22.81 10.23 -8.27
N GLN A 201 -23.92 9.48 -8.16
CA GLN A 201 -24.75 9.46 -6.95
C GLN A 201 -24.19 8.60 -5.81
N GLY A 202 -23.27 7.66 -6.09
CA GLY A 202 -22.72 6.77 -5.07
C GLY A 202 -22.05 7.51 -3.90
N ILE A 203 -21.94 6.86 -2.74
CA ILE A 203 -21.39 7.48 -1.53
C ILE A 203 -19.86 7.55 -1.57
N ASN A 204 -19.20 6.40 -1.63
CA ASN A 204 -17.73 6.31 -1.62
C ASN A 204 -17.25 5.51 -2.84
N GLY A 205 -16.21 5.98 -3.52
CA GLY A 205 -15.48 5.15 -4.48
C GLY A 205 -14.71 4.04 -3.76
N LEU A 206 -13.66 4.43 -3.05
CA LEU A 206 -12.89 3.55 -2.16
C LEU A 206 -13.14 3.94 -0.70
N ASP A 207 -13.68 3.01 0.09
CA ASP A 207 -13.92 3.17 1.51
C ASP A 207 -12.97 2.30 2.34
N MET A 208 -12.09 2.96 3.07
CA MET A 208 -11.17 2.39 4.06
C MET A 208 -11.38 3.08 5.42
N ASN A 209 -12.60 3.57 5.68
CA ASN A 209 -13.04 4.25 6.91
C ASN A 209 -14.21 3.51 7.60
N PHE A 210 -14.57 2.32 7.15
CA PHE A 210 -15.69 1.56 7.71
C PHE A 210 -15.32 0.73 8.95
N ALA A 211 -14.03 0.54 9.22
CA ALA A 211 -13.54 -0.22 10.37
C ALA A 211 -12.15 0.29 10.81
N ASP A 212 -11.82 0.16 12.09
CA ASP A 212 -10.47 0.40 12.60
C ASP A 212 -9.51 -0.69 12.11
N GLU A 213 -8.22 -0.44 12.28
CA GLU A 213 -7.12 -1.36 11.98
C GLU A 213 -7.01 -1.76 10.50
N ILE A 214 -7.51 -0.95 9.56
CA ILE A 214 -7.27 -1.16 8.12
C ILE A 214 -5.85 -0.69 7.75
N GLY A 215 -5.04 -1.59 7.20
CA GLY A 215 -3.65 -1.36 6.80
C GLY A 215 -2.63 -2.09 7.68
N PRO A 216 -1.33 -2.06 7.37
CA PRO A 216 -0.72 -1.42 6.21
C PRO A 216 -1.13 -2.08 4.89
N LEU A 217 -1.32 -1.27 3.86
CA LEU A 217 -1.70 -1.71 2.50
C LEU A 217 -1.22 -0.73 1.43
N LEU A 218 -1.20 -1.18 0.17
CA LEU A 218 -0.83 -0.37 -0.99
C LEU A 218 -2.03 -0.16 -1.91
N VAL A 219 -2.34 1.09 -2.23
CA VAL A 219 -3.23 1.46 -3.34
C VAL A 219 -2.39 2.11 -4.43
N LYS A 220 -2.33 1.52 -5.62
CA LYS A 220 -1.50 2.03 -6.71
C LYS A 220 -2.23 2.05 -8.04
N ASN A 221 -2.10 3.15 -8.80
CA ASN A 221 -2.75 3.33 -10.10
C ASN A 221 -4.29 3.17 -10.00
N LEU A 222 -4.90 3.94 -9.10
CA LEU A 222 -6.35 3.96 -8.88
C LEU A 222 -6.97 5.17 -9.57
N THR A 223 -8.06 4.96 -10.32
CA THR A 223 -8.93 6.04 -10.79
C THR A 223 -10.30 5.94 -10.13
N VAL A 224 -10.81 7.04 -9.58
CA VAL A 224 -12.16 7.14 -9.03
C VAL A 224 -12.95 8.25 -9.72
N ILE A 225 -14.11 7.92 -10.28
CA ILE A 225 -14.95 8.85 -11.06
C ILE A 225 -16.36 8.93 -10.46
N GLY A 226 -16.82 10.13 -10.15
CA GLY A 226 -18.10 10.37 -9.48
C GLY A 226 -18.01 10.21 -7.97
N PHE A 227 -19.11 9.82 -7.34
CA PHE A 227 -19.30 9.65 -5.89
C PHE A 227 -19.35 10.97 -5.09
N GLN A 228 -19.84 10.89 -3.84
CA GLN A 228 -19.67 11.97 -2.87
C GLN A 228 -18.20 12.10 -2.45
N TYR A 229 -17.59 10.98 -2.12
CA TYR A 229 -16.19 10.88 -1.71
C TYR A 229 -15.43 9.95 -2.65
N GLY A 230 -14.28 10.39 -3.14
CA GLY A 230 -13.42 9.55 -3.97
C GLY A 230 -12.79 8.45 -3.13
N ILE A 231 -12.10 8.87 -2.05
CA ILE A 231 -11.48 7.98 -1.07
C ILE A 231 -11.86 8.44 0.34
N ARG A 232 -12.28 7.51 1.21
CA ARG A 232 -12.41 7.74 2.65
C ARG A 232 -11.44 6.88 3.43
N THR A 233 -10.75 7.49 4.39
CA THR A 233 -9.82 6.81 5.31
C THR A 233 -10.04 7.32 6.73
N GLY A 234 -9.72 6.51 7.73
CA GLY A 234 -9.82 6.94 9.12
C GLY A 234 -9.25 5.96 10.12
N PHE A 235 -9.49 6.28 11.39
CA PHE A 235 -8.91 5.62 12.58
C PHE A 235 -7.39 5.79 12.69
N ARG A 236 -6.81 5.63 13.89
CA ARG A 236 -5.44 6.08 14.20
C ARG A 236 -4.40 4.97 14.31
N ILE A 237 -4.80 3.71 14.14
CA ILE A 237 -3.96 2.57 14.53
C ILE A 237 -3.00 2.15 13.42
N ASN A 238 -3.44 2.13 12.16
CA ASN A 238 -2.65 1.58 11.06
C ASN A 238 -2.06 2.66 10.13
N SER A 239 -1.59 2.27 8.94
CA SER A 239 -1.15 3.22 7.91
C SER A 239 -1.58 2.77 6.52
N GLN A 240 -1.65 3.69 5.57
CA GLN A 240 -2.08 3.41 4.20
C GLN A 240 -1.17 4.14 3.21
N THR A 241 -0.68 3.42 2.19
CA THR A 241 0.20 3.98 1.17
C THR A 241 -0.52 4.06 -0.17
N LEU A 242 -0.58 5.24 -0.76
CA LEU A 242 -1.29 5.52 -2.00
C LEU A 242 -0.32 6.12 -3.03
N GLU A 243 -0.27 5.57 -4.24
CA GLU A 243 0.56 6.10 -5.31
C GLU A 243 -0.19 6.15 -6.65
N ASN A 244 -0.05 7.25 -7.39
CA ASN A 244 -0.65 7.46 -8.71
C ASN A 244 -2.18 7.31 -8.66
N ILE A 245 -2.82 8.25 -7.96
CA ILE A 245 -4.27 8.27 -7.75
C ILE A 245 -4.90 9.37 -8.61
N SER A 246 -6.02 9.08 -9.28
CA SER A 246 -6.81 10.07 -10.01
C SER A 246 -8.24 10.13 -9.43
N LEU A 247 -8.66 11.30 -8.98
CA LEU A 247 -9.97 11.54 -8.39
C LEU A 247 -10.71 12.60 -9.22
N GLN A 248 -11.88 12.24 -9.75
CA GLN A 248 -12.61 13.09 -10.68
C GLN A 248 -14.09 13.16 -10.32
N ASN A 249 -14.66 14.37 -10.33
CA ASN A 249 -16.10 14.61 -10.20
C ASN A 249 -16.74 14.12 -8.89
N GLN A 250 -16.03 14.25 -7.77
CA GLN A 250 -16.59 14.08 -6.44
C GLN A 250 -17.49 15.27 -6.07
N SER A 251 -18.60 15.00 -5.37
CA SER A 251 -19.55 16.04 -4.96
C SER A 251 -19.35 16.58 -3.54
N VAL A 252 -18.51 15.94 -2.72
CA VAL A 252 -18.17 16.43 -1.36
C VAL A 252 -16.67 16.65 -1.20
N TYR A 253 -15.85 15.60 -1.26
CA TYR A 253 -14.38 15.72 -1.23
C TYR A 253 -13.74 14.69 -2.16
N GLY A 254 -12.59 15.04 -2.75
CA GLY A 254 -11.76 14.04 -3.44
C GLY A 254 -11.34 12.94 -2.47
N LEU A 255 -10.53 13.29 -1.47
CA LEU A 255 -10.10 12.42 -0.39
C LEU A 255 -10.52 12.99 0.96
N TYR A 256 -11.07 12.15 1.83
CA TYR A 256 -11.44 12.52 3.19
C TYR A 256 -10.79 11.59 4.22
N ASN A 257 -9.84 12.13 5.00
CA ASN A 257 -9.17 11.43 6.09
C ASN A 257 -9.66 11.94 7.46
N THR A 258 -10.10 11.04 8.33
CA THR A 258 -10.64 11.36 9.66
C THR A 258 -9.71 10.95 10.82
N GLY A 259 -8.55 10.35 10.55
CA GLY A 259 -7.63 9.92 11.61
C GLY A 259 -6.41 9.11 11.20
N GLN A 260 -6.34 8.66 9.96
CA GLN A 260 -5.36 7.67 9.50
C GLN A 260 -3.97 8.25 9.27
N ILE A 261 -2.94 7.40 9.36
CA ILE A 261 -1.62 7.69 8.78
C ILE A 261 -1.67 7.39 7.28
N VAL A 262 -1.66 8.42 6.45
CA VAL A 262 -1.79 8.28 4.98
C VAL A 262 -0.56 8.86 4.28
N ASN A 263 0.06 8.06 3.43
CA ASN A 263 1.27 8.42 2.69
C ASN A 263 0.95 8.40 1.19
N ILE A 264 0.97 9.55 0.54
CA ILE A 264 0.42 9.75 -0.80
C ILE A 264 1.49 10.32 -1.72
N ARG A 265 1.64 9.74 -2.92
CA ARG A 265 2.42 10.33 -4.01
C ARG A 265 1.63 10.33 -5.31
N GLY A 266 1.75 11.38 -6.11
CA GLY A 266 1.17 11.40 -7.46
C GLY A 266 -0.36 11.46 -7.45
N LEU A 267 -0.97 12.17 -6.50
CA LEU A 267 -2.41 12.39 -6.49
C LEU A 267 -2.76 13.48 -7.51
N LYS A 268 -3.69 13.14 -8.41
CA LYS A 268 -4.35 14.06 -9.34
C LYS A 268 -5.81 14.19 -8.97
N SER A 269 -6.29 15.40 -8.76
CA SER A 269 -7.69 15.67 -8.46
C SER A 269 -8.24 16.71 -9.43
N ASP A 270 -9.36 16.40 -10.09
CA ASP A 270 -10.10 17.32 -10.96
C ASP A 270 -11.54 17.43 -10.43
N ASN A 271 -11.79 18.48 -9.65
CA ASN A 271 -13.00 18.56 -8.83
C ASN A 271 -13.59 19.96 -8.72
N THR A 272 -14.89 20.04 -8.44
CA THR A 272 -15.58 21.30 -8.08
C THR A 272 -15.63 21.55 -6.56
N VAL A 273 -14.97 20.67 -5.80
CA VAL A 273 -14.92 20.65 -4.33
C VAL A 273 -13.47 20.59 -3.85
N THR A 274 -13.25 20.73 -2.54
CA THR A 274 -11.93 20.53 -1.92
C THR A 274 -11.38 19.15 -2.30
N ALA A 275 -10.14 19.13 -2.81
CA ALA A 275 -9.51 17.91 -3.28
C ALA A 275 -9.15 16.98 -2.12
N ILE A 276 -8.62 17.53 -1.02
CA ILE A 276 -8.27 16.76 0.17
C ILE A 276 -8.80 17.47 1.41
N TYR A 277 -9.60 16.76 2.20
CA TYR A 277 -9.90 17.15 3.56
C TYR A 277 -9.23 16.18 4.53
N ASN A 278 -8.27 16.67 5.31
CA ASN A 278 -7.61 15.95 6.39
C ASN A 278 -8.15 16.47 7.73
N ALA A 279 -9.25 15.89 8.20
CA ALA A 279 -9.86 16.27 9.47
C ALA A 279 -9.09 15.72 10.69
N GLY A 280 -8.19 14.75 10.50
CA GLY A 280 -7.34 14.23 11.55
C GLY A 280 -6.37 13.16 11.04
N GLY A 281 -5.37 12.82 11.86
CA GLY A 281 -4.34 11.84 11.51
C GLY A 281 -3.04 12.48 11.03
N ARG A 282 -2.21 11.68 10.35
CA ARG A 282 -0.92 12.10 9.78
C ARG A 282 -0.99 11.98 8.27
N MET A 283 -0.48 12.98 7.54
CA MET A 283 -0.48 12.95 6.08
C MET A 283 0.87 13.37 5.50
N THR A 284 1.36 12.54 4.58
CA THR A 284 2.45 12.89 3.66
C THR A 284 1.87 12.96 2.25
N LEU A 285 2.09 14.05 1.53
CA LEU A 285 1.64 14.25 0.15
C LEU A 285 2.78 14.73 -0.74
N LEU A 286 3.12 13.95 -1.77
CA LEU A 286 4.23 14.22 -2.67
C LEU A 286 3.76 14.32 -4.12
N ASP A 287 4.44 15.14 -4.92
CA ASP A 287 4.35 15.17 -6.39
C ASP A 287 2.91 15.20 -6.93
N SER A 288 2.06 16.06 -6.36
CA SER A 288 0.61 16.03 -6.58
C SER A 288 0.10 17.27 -7.32
N ALA A 289 -1.01 17.10 -8.06
CA ALA A 289 -1.64 18.17 -8.85
C ALA A 289 -3.15 18.22 -8.57
N LEU A 290 -3.64 19.35 -8.04
CA LEU A 290 -5.03 19.51 -7.61
C LEU A 290 -5.69 20.65 -8.40
N ASN A 291 -6.62 20.31 -9.28
CA ASN A 291 -7.31 21.23 -10.16
C ASN A 291 -8.76 21.43 -9.71
N GLY A 292 -9.05 22.63 -9.24
CA GLY A 292 -10.37 23.11 -8.87
C GLY A 292 -11.07 23.76 -10.06
N THR A 293 -12.38 23.55 -10.18
CA THR A 293 -13.24 24.28 -11.12
C THR A 293 -14.54 24.74 -10.44
N GLY A 294 -15.23 25.73 -11.01
CA GLY A 294 -16.54 26.17 -10.51
C GLY A 294 -16.51 26.60 -9.03
N ALA A 295 -17.25 25.88 -8.17
CA ALA A 295 -17.38 26.17 -6.74
C ALA A 295 -16.06 26.00 -5.95
N ALA A 296 -15.09 25.27 -6.48
CA ALA A 296 -13.77 25.09 -5.87
C ALA A 296 -13.00 26.41 -5.70
N SER A 297 -13.32 27.43 -6.50
CA SER A 297 -12.68 28.75 -6.45
C SER A 297 -12.83 29.46 -5.10
N ARG A 298 -13.76 29.01 -4.25
CA ARG A 298 -14.02 29.54 -2.89
C ARG A 298 -13.61 28.57 -1.78
N GLN A 299 -12.85 27.53 -2.14
CA GLN A 299 -12.45 26.45 -1.25
C GLN A 299 -10.92 26.29 -1.29
N PRO A 300 -10.30 25.78 -0.22
CA PRO A 300 -8.92 25.35 -0.28
C PRO A 300 -8.77 24.06 -1.10
N ALA A 301 -7.62 23.88 -1.76
CA ALA A 301 -7.30 22.61 -2.43
C ALA A 301 -7.08 21.50 -1.39
N ILE A 302 -6.32 21.81 -0.34
CA ILE A 302 -6.13 20.96 0.84
C ILE A 302 -6.65 21.71 2.06
N ARG A 303 -7.61 21.13 2.76
CA ARG A 303 -8.03 21.56 4.10
C ARG A 303 -7.47 20.59 5.13
N SER A 304 -6.82 21.11 6.17
CA SER A 304 -6.27 20.29 7.26
C SER A 304 -6.55 20.97 8.59
N ASP A 305 -7.50 20.44 9.36
CA ASP A 305 -8.04 21.13 10.55
C ASP A 305 -7.40 20.65 11.87
N PHE A 306 -6.96 19.38 11.91
CA PHE A 306 -6.29 18.79 13.08
C PHE A 306 -5.12 17.90 12.68
N PRO A 307 -4.13 18.37 11.89
CA PRO A 307 -2.98 17.53 11.66
C PRO A 307 -2.19 17.42 12.95
N LEU A 308 -1.93 16.19 13.35
CA LEU A 308 -0.78 15.94 14.19
C LEU A 308 0.49 16.26 13.38
N ASP A 309 0.53 15.87 12.10
CA ASP A 309 1.54 16.26 11.12
C ASP A 309 1.03 16.23 9.66
N LEU A 310 1.38 17.26 8.88
CA LEU A 310 1.17 17.37 7.42
C LEU A 310 2.49 17.76 6.75
N LEU A 311 3.00 16.86 5.90
CA LEU A 311 4.14 17.10 5.01
C LEU A 311 3.64 17.12 3.57
N VAL A 312 3.91 18.22 2.85
CA VAL A 312 3.57 18.36 1.43
C VAL A 312 4.83 18.73 0.66
N ARG A 313 5.11 18.06 -0.46
CA ARG A 313 6.25 18.37 -1.34
C ARG A 313 5.84 18.32 -2.82
N ASN A 314 6.31 19.27 -3.62
CA ASN A 314 6.03 19.38 -5.04
C ASN A 314 4.52 19.37 -5.38
N LEU A 315 3.74 20.19 -4.66
CA LEU A 315 2.31 20.34 -4.92
C LEU A 315 2.07 21.45 -5.95
N LYS A 316 1.22 21.16 -6.92
CA LYS A 316 0.64 22.15 -7.86
C LYS A 316 -0.86 22.22 -7.65
N THR A 317 -1.41 23.43 -7.62
CA THR A 317 -2.85 23.66 -7.49
C THR A 317 -3.32 24.72 -8.48
N SER A 318 -4.51 24.56 -9.06
CA SER A 318 -5.16 25.60 -9.86
C SER A 318 -6.64 25.71 -9.52
N GLY A 319 -7.25 26.88 -9.66
CA GLY A 319 -8.70 27.06 -9.52
C GLY A 319 -9.27 26.89 -8.10
N TYR A 320 -8.41 26.87 -7.09
CA TYR A 320 -8.76 26.92 -5.66
C TYR A 320 -8.43 28.30 -5.07
N GLN A 321 -9.08 28.65 -3.95
CA GLN A 321 -8.83 29.91 -3.25
C GLN A 321 -7.40 29.97 -2.67
N VAL A 322 -6.97 28.87 -2.05
CA VAL A 322 -5.63 28.68 -1.47
C VAL A 322 -5.17 27.25 -1.71
N ALA A 323 -3.86 27.01 -1.78
CA ALA A 323 -3.33 25.66 -1.96
C ALA A 323 -3.53 24.81 -0.71
N ILE A 324 -3.21 25.36 0.46
CA ILE A 324 -3.33 24.68 1.74
C ILE A 324 -4.00 25.63 2.74
N GLN A 325 -5.10 25.20 3.34
CA GLN A 325 -5.62 25.77 4.57
C GLN A 325 -5.25 24.82 5.71
N ASN A 326 -4.25 25.17 6.51
CA ASN A 326 -3.83 24.37 7.66
C ASN A 326 -4.24 25.09 8.95
N GLN A 327 -5.31 24.61 9.60
CA GLN A 327 -5.98 25.33 10.69
C GLN A 327 -6.34 26.75 10.23
N ASP A 328 -5.98 27.77 11.00
CA ASP A 328 -6.18 29.19 10.62
C ASP A 328 -5.04 29.75 9.74
N ARG A 329 -4.12 28.90 9.25
CA ARG A 329 -2.92 29.32 8.49
C ARG A 329 -3.06 29.00 7.00
N PRO A 330 -3.49 29.96 6.16
CA PRO A 330 -3.52 29.76 4.72
C PRO A 330 -2.11 29.76 4.13
N GLN A 331 -1.90 28.95 3.10
CA GLN A 331 -0.76 29.01 2.19
C GLN A 331 -1.28 29.33 0.80
N VAL A 332 -1.02 30.57 0.38
CA VAL A 332 -1.43 31.11 -0.91
C VAL A 332 -0.35 30.79 -1.95
N GLY A 333 -0.77 30.57 -3.19
CA GLY A 333 0.12 30.30 -4.32
C GLY A 333 -0.20 28.98 -4.99
N ALA A 334 -0.08 28.94 -6.32
CA ALA A 334 -0.43 27.78 -7.13
C ALA A 334 0.60 26.63 -7.04
N THR A 335 1.74 26.83 -6.38
CA THR A 335 2.81 25.83 -6.28
C THR A 335 3.45 25.90 -4.90
N ILE A 336 3.59 24.73 -4.27
CA ILE A 336 4.24 24.55 -2.98
C ILE A 336 5.42 23.60 -3.20
N ALA A 337 6.64 24.12 -3.07
CA ALA A 337 7.85 23.30 -3.18
C ALA A 337 7.93 22.31 -2.02
N GLU A 338 7.81 22.82 -0.79
CA GLU A 338 7.69 22.01 0.42
C GLU A 338 6.92 22.79 1.49
N PHE A 339 6.07 22.09 2.25
CA PHE A 339 5.33 22.60 3.39
C PHE A 339 5.34 21.54 4.49
N ILE A 340 5.62 21.98 5.72
CA ILE A 340 5.64 21.15 6.92
C ILE A 340 4.77 21.87 7.96
N SER A 341 3.81 21.16 8.56
CA SER A 341 2.95 21.73 9.59
C SER A 341 3.73 22.18 10.83
N SER A 342 3.07 22.96 11.69
CA SER A 342 3.63 23.67 12.85
C SER A 342 4.32 22.84 13.93
N GLY A 343 4.32 21.50 13.85
CA GLY A 343 5.17 20.62 14.65
C GLY A 343 6.67 20.79 14.37
N GLY A 344 7.01 21.40 13.23
CA GLY A 344 8.36 21.85 12.89
C GLY A 344 9.31 20.74 12.45
N THR A 345 10.53 21.17 12.10
CA THR A 345 11.65 20.29 11.73
C THR A 345 12.59 20.16 12.92
N ILE A 346 12.95 18.92 13.28
CA ILE A 346 13.83 18.58 14.42
C ILE A 346 15.17 18.12 13.88
N ASN A 347 16.27 18.54 14.52
CA ASN A 347 17.63 18.14 14.17
C ASN A 347 18.54 18.16 15.40
N GLN A 348 19.50 17.24 15.49
CA GLN A 348 20.49 17.21 16.58
C GLN A 348 21.76 18.00 16.26
N PHE A 349 22.08 18.17 14.98
CA PHE A 349 23.20 18.97 14.50
C PHE A 349 22.71 20.00 13.48
N PRO A 350 23.41 21.13 13.26
CA PRO A 350 23.06 22.09 12.21
C PRO A 350 22.81 21.38 10.89
N SER A 351 21.56 21.45 10.41
CA SER A 351 21.06 20.78 9.22
C SER A 351 20.07 21.72 8.51
N PRO A 352 19.93 21.64 7.19
CA PRO A 352 18.85 22.34 6.50
C PRO A 352 17.49 21.86 7.01
N ARG A 353 16.49 22.76 7.07
CA ARG A 353 15.17 22.48 7.67
C ARG A 353 14.16 21.86 6.70
N GLN A 354 14.67 21.23 5.64
CA GLN A 354 13.90 20.63 4.54
C GLN A 354 14.18 19.13 4.47
N THR A 355 13.33 18.38 3.77
CA THR A 355 13.65 16.97 3.49
C THR A 355 14.91 16.84 2.62
N LEU A 356 15.56 15.67 2.63
CA LEU A 356 16.69 15.36 1.74
C LEU A 356 16.35 15.50 0.26
N ASN A 357 15.07 15.39 -0.08
CA ASN A 357 14.55 15.49 -1.43
C ASN A 357 15.27 14.52 -2.38
N LEU A 358 15.39 13.26 -1.94
CA LEU A 358 16.00 12.23 -2.78
C LEU A 358 15.19 12.05 -4.06
N PRO A 359 15.83 11.87 -5.24
CA PRO A 359 15.12 11.63 -6.48
C PRO A 359 14.22 10.40 -6.37
N ILE A 360 12.95 10.56 -6.75
CA ILE A 360 11.98 9.47 -6.74
C ILE A 360 11.86 8.90 -8.15
N LYS A 361 12.07 7.59 -8.30
CA LYS A 361 11.86 6.88 -9.57
C LYS A 361 10.56 6.07 -9.53
N GLU A 362 9.85 6.05 -10.64
CA GLU A 362 8.76 5.09 -10.84
C GLU A 362 9.32 3.66 -10.82
N THR A 363 8.58 2.74 -10.20
CA THR A 363 8.89 1.32 -10.30
C THR A 363 8.80 0.89 -11.76
N PRO A 364 9.90 0.41 -12.36
CA PRO A 364 9.84 -0.06 -13.74
C PRO A 364 8.98 -1.31 -13.81
N ASP A 365 8.28 -1.48 -14.92
CA ASP A 365 7.55 -2.72 -15.22
C ASP A 365 8.15 -3.40 -16.44
N VAL A 366 7.88 -4.70 -16.59
CA VAL A 366 8.32 -5.50 -17.73
C VAL A 366 7.12 -6.09 -18.47
N PRO A 367 7.20 -6.27 -19.79
CA PRO A 367 6.08 -6.79 -20.57
C PRO A 367 5.62 -8.17 -20.08
N TRP A 368 4.31 -8.38 -20.01
CA TRP A 368 3.70 -9.70 -19.87
C TRP A 368 3.85 -10.48 -21.16
N ASP A 369 4.46 -11.67 -21.07
CA ASP A 369 4.48 -12.62 -22.17
C ASP A 369 3.07 -13.19 -22.36
N ASN A 370 2.59 -13.27 -23.61
CA ASN A 370 1.38 -14.02 -23.92
C ASN A 370 1.75 -15.52 -23.99
N PRO A 371 1.24 -16.40 -23.10
CA PRO A 371 1.64 -17.80 -23.08
C PRO A 371 1.41 -18.55 -24.40
N ALA A 372 0.45 -18.12 -25.23
CA ALA A 372 0.20 -18.72 -26.54
C ALA A 372 1.25 -18.38 -27.60
N GLN A 373 2.01 -17.30 -27.42
CA GLN A 373 3.04 -16.82 -28.35
C GLN A 373 4.44 -17.01 -27.79
N THR A 374 4.63 -16.65 -26.52
CA THR A 374 5.87 -16.76 -25.77
C THR A 374 5.59 -17.58 -24.52
N ALA A 375 5.71 -18.91 -24.63
CA ALA A 375 5.45 -19.81 -23.52
C ALA A 375 6.32 -19.48 -22.29
N TRP A 376 5.70 -19.44 -21.11
CA TRP A 376 6.40 -19.27 -19.84
C TRP A 376 7.04 -20.60 -19.43
N ALA A 377 8.12 -20.57 -18.65
CA ALA A 377 8.71 -21.76 -18.08
C ALA A 377 7.99 -22.14 -16.78
N ASN A 378 7.21 -23.23 -16.81
CA ASN A 378 6.64 -23.84 -15.61
C ASN A 378 7.71 -24.66 -14.91
N VAL A 379 8.01 -24.37 -13.64
CA VAL A 379 8.97 -25.17 -12.86
C VAL A 379 8.57 -26.65 -12.76
N GLY A 380 7.28 -26.97 -12.79
CA GLY A 380 6.78 -28.35 -12.76
C GLY A 380 7.13 -29.15 -14.02
N SER A 381 7.24 -28.50 -15.19
CA SER A 381 7.71 -29.15 -16.42
C SER A 381 9.18 -29.55 -16.36
N PHE A 382 9.94 -29.03 -15.38
CA PHE A 382 11.33 -29.38 -15.11
C PHE A 382 11.50 -30.28 -13.88
N GLY A 383 10.39 -30.79 -13.32
CA GLY A 383 10.39 -31.78 -12.25
C GLY A 383 10.17 -31.23 -10.83
N ALA A 384 9.82 -29.95 -10.68
CA ALA A 384 9.43 -29.41 -9.37
C ALA A 384 8.05 -29.96 -8.98
N ILE A 385 7.88 -30.42 -7.74
CA ILE A 385 6.61 -30.98 -7.25
C ILE A 385 6.23 -30.25 -5.96
N PRO A 386 5.32 -29.26 -6.03
CA PRO A 386 4.99 -28.48 -4.85
C PRO A 386 4.36 -29.34 -3.75
N GLY A 387 4.84 -29.17 -2.52
CA GLY A 387 4.26 -29.77 -1.31
C GLY A 387 4.66 -31.22 -1.04
N ASP A 388 5.58 -31.81 -1.82
CA ASP A 388 6.07 -33.17 -1.55
C ASP A 388 7.22 -33.23 -0.51
N GLY A 389 7.66 -32.05 -0.03
CA GLY A 389 8.71 -31.90 0.97
C GLY A 389 10.13 -32.15 0.44
N LYS A 390 10.31 -32.32 -0.86
CA LYS A 390 11.61 -32.61 -1.50
C LYS A 390 12.21 -31.37 -2.15
N ASP A 391 13.48 -31.49 -2.51
CA ASP A 391 14.27 -30.44 -3.12
C ASP A 391 13.85 -30.15 -4.57
N ASP A 392 13.37 -28.92 -4.81
CA ASP A 392 12.97 -28.41 -6.12
C ASP A 392 14.06 -27.58 -6.81
N THR A 393 15.23 -27.43 -6.18
CA THR A 393 16.27 -26.48 -6.62
C THR A 393 16.69 -26.70 -8.07
N ALA A 394 16.94 -27.97 -8.45
CA ALA A 394 17.41 -28.31 -9.79
C ALA A 394 16.35 -27.98 -10.86
N ALA A 395 15.07 -28.25 -10.56
CA ALA A 395 13.97 -27.99 -11.47
C ALA A 395 13.74 -26.48 -11.66
N ILE A 396 13.76 -25.71 -10.56
CA ILE A 396 13.64 -24.24 -10.62
C ILE A 396 14.81 -23.63 -11.41
N GLN A 397 16.04 -24.11 -11.18
CA GLN A 397 17.21 -23.65 -11.90
C GLN A 397 17.13 -23.99 -13.40
N ALA A 398 16.68 -25.20 -13.76
CA ALA A 398 16.48 -25.61 -15.15
C ALA A 398 15.40 -24.76 -15.86
N ALA A 399 14.33 -24.39 -15.16
CA ALA A 399 13.31 -23.48 -15.69
C ALA A 399 13.89 -22.09 -16.01
N ILE A 400 14.75 -21.56 -15.14
CA ILE A 400 15.49 -20.29 -15.39
C ILE A 400 16.44 -20.42 -16.58
N ASP A 401 17.07 -21.58 -16.74
CA ASP A 401 18.06 -21.82 -17.80
C ASP A 401 17.45 -22.23 -19.14
N SER A 402 16.13 -22.43 -19.20
CA SER A 402 15.38 -22.82 -20.41
C SER A 402 15.41 -21.81 -21.57
N GLY A 403 15.93 -20.61 -21.34
CA GLY A 403 15.97 -19.50 -22.30
C GLY A 403 14.66 -18.68 -22.37
N LYS A 404 13.65 -19.02 -21.57
CA LYS A 404 12.40 -18.25 -21.46
C LYS A 404 12.61 -16.94 -20.69
N THR A 405 11.74 -15.97 -20.94
CA THR A 405 11.77 -14.65 -20.30
C THR A 405 10.96 -14.60 -19.01
N THR A 406 9.91 -15.41 -18.91
CA THR A 406 9.07 -15.54 -17.72
C THR A 406 9.16 -16.97 -17.17
N VAL A 407 9.56 -17.09 -15.90
CA VAL A 407 9.52 -18.33 -15.11
C VAL A 407 8.38 -18.20 -14.12
N TYR A 408 7.59 -19.25 -13.94
CA TYR A 408 6.51 -19.21 -12.98
C TYR A 408 6.41 -20.45 -12.12
N LEU A 409 5.96 -20.22 -10.89
CA LEU A 409 5.73 -21.22 -9.86
C LEU A 409 4.22 -21.29 -9.62
N PRO A 410 3.52 -22.33 -10.10
CA PRO A 410 2.15 -22.60 -9.70
C PRO A 410 2.01 -22.64 -8.18
N VAL A 411 0.82 -22.37 -7.68
CA VAL A 411 0.56 -22.30 -6.24
C VAL A 411 0.96 -23.59 -5.53
N GLY A 412 1.68 -23.46 -4.41
CA GLY A 412 2.29 -24.58 -3.73
C GLY A 412 3.49 -24.17 -2.89
N VAL A 413 4.08 -25.15 -2.20
CA VAL A 413 5.30 -24.97 -1.38
C VAL A 413 6.45 -25.67 -2.08
N TYR A 414 7.52 -24.94 -2.39
CA TYR A 414 8.72 -25.48 -3.05
C TYR A 414 9.91 -25.40 -2.10
N HIS A 415 10.77 -26.42 -2.05
CA HIS A 415 11.91 -26.42 -1.13
C HIS A 415 13.24 -26.24 -1.86
N LEU A 416 14.11 -25.38 -1.30
CA LEU A 416 15.46 -25.20 -1.81
C LEU A 416 16.49 -25.91 -0.94
N ASN A 417 17.55 -26.45 -1.54
CA ASN A 417 18.78 -26.88 -0.85
C ASN A 417 20.03 -26.15 -1.34
N LYS A 418 19.93 -25.36 -2.42
CA LYS A 418 21.00 -24.46 -2.88
C LYS A 418 20.42 -23.15 -3.39
N THR A 419 21.28 -22.15 -3.49
CA THR A 419 20.94 -20.86 -4.10
C THR A 419 20.53 -21.03 -5.56
N ILE A 420 19.40 -20.43 -5.94
CA ILE A 420 18.94 -20.28 -7.31
C ILE A 420 19.58 -19.04 -7.94
N LEU A 421 20.21 -19.20 -9.10
CA LEU A 421 20.82 -18.11 -9.85
C LEU A 421 19.82 -17.56 -10.88
N ILE A 422 19.37 -16.32 -10.68
CA ILE A 422 18.53 -15.61 -11.65
C ILE A 422 19.44 -14.97 -12.70
N ARG A 423 19.51 -15.62 -13.87
CA ARG A 423 20.49 -15.32 -14.94
C ARG A 423 19.87 -15.41 -16.34
N ASN A 424 20.71 -15.40 -17.36
CA ASN A 424 20.33 -15.65 -18.75
C ASN A 424 19.22 -14.71 -19.24
N ASN A 425 18.13 -15.24 -19.78
CA ASN A 425 17.07 -14.45 -20.43
C ASN A 425 15.93 -14.06 -19.49
N VAL A 426 15.96 -14.45 -18.22
CA VAL A 426 14.84 -14.20 -17.30
C VAL A 426 14.69 -12.71 -17.01
N ARG A 427 13.47 -12.20 -17.21
CA ARG A 427 13.04 -10.84 -16.81
C ARG A 427 11.92 -10.85 -15.76
N ARG A 428 11.19 -11.95 -15.62
CA ARG A 428 10.14 -12.13 -14.61
C ARG A 428 10.22 -13.53 -13.99
N ILE A 429 10.15 -13.57 -12.66
CA ILE A 429 9.88 -14.76 -11.87
C ILE A 429 8.61 -14.46 -11.07
N VAL A 430 7.56 -15.23 -11.30
CA VAL A 430 6.24 -14.99 -10.73
C VAL A 430 5.67 -16.23 -10.09
N GLY A 431 5.27 -16.13 -8.82
CA GLY A 431 4.40 -17.12 -8.21
C GLY A 431 2.95 -16.84 -8.57
N THR A 432 2.13 -17.86 -8.73
CA THR A 432 0.67 -17.68 -8.61
C THR A 432 0.27 -17.78 -7.14
N GLU A 433 0.91 -16.92 -6.33
CA GLU A 433 0.88 -16.94 -4.86
C GLU A 433 1.56 -18.20 -4.27
N ALA A 434 2.73 -18.56 -4.83
CA ALA A 434 3.55 -19.69 -4.38
C ALA A 434 4.39 -19.36 -3.14
N ILE A 435 4.80 -20.38 -2.40
CA ILE A 435 5.73 -20.28 -1.27
C ILE A 435 7.02 -21.02 -1.61
N VAL A 436 8.17 -20.42 -1.32
CA VAL A 436 9.49 -21.06 -1.44
C VAL A 436 10.15 -21.14 -0.06
N GLU A 437 10.36 -22.36 0.42
CA GLU A 437 11.08 -22.63 1.66
C GLU A 437 12.59 -22.52 1.44
N VAL A 438 13.20 -21.52 2.08
CA VAL A 438 14.65 -21.29 2.08
C VAL A 438 15.22 -21.75 3.43
N PRO A 439 15.79 -22.96 3.54
CA PRO A 439 16.28 -23.46 4.81
C PRO A 439 17.56 -22.72 5.24
N LYS A 440 17.92 -22.86 6.52
CA LYS A 440 19.10 -22.22 7.14
C LYS A 440 20.43 -22.52 6.45
N THR A 441 20.52 -23.63 5.72
CA THR A 441 21.69 -24.05 4.94
C THR A 441 21.85 -23.31 3.61
N VAL A 442 20.83 -22.57 3.17
CA VAL A 442 20.81 -21.81 1.92
C VAL A 442 20.82 -20.32 2.22
N ASN A 443 21.84 -19.62 1.72
CA ASN A 443 21.96 -18.18 1.91
C ASN A 443 22.76 -17.55 0.73
N PRO A 444 22.12 -16.81 -0.19
CA PRO A 444 20.69 -16.49 -0.26
C PRO A 444 19.87 -17.60 -0.94
N GLY A 445 18.53 -17.52 -0.84
CA GLY A 445 17.62 -18.36 -1.63
C GLY A 445 17.73 -18.11 -3.13
N PHE A 446 17.62 -16.85 -3.55
CA PHE A 446 17.71 -16.39 -4.93
C PHE A 446 18.78 -15.31 -5.07
N LYS A 447 19.67 -15.47 -6.07
CA LYS A 447 20.74 -14.51 -6.37
C LYS A 447 20.61 -14.01 -7.81
N VAL A 448 20.36 -12.72 -7.98
CA VAL A 448 20.38 -12.06 -9.29
C VAL A 448 21.82 -11.80 -9.70
N ILE A 449 22.20 -12.40 -10.83
CA ILE A 449 23.51 -12.22 -11.47
C ILE A 449 23.34 -11.67 -12.89
N GLY A 450 24.45 -11.54 -13.63
CA GLY A 450 24.44 -11.09 -15.02
C GLY A 450 23.42 -11.85 -15.90
N GLY A 451 22.80 -11.12 -16.83
CA GLY A 451 21.77 -11.64 -17.72
C GLY A 451 21.40 -10.64 -18.81
N LYS A 452 20.65 -11.10 -19.82
CA LYS A 452 20.28 -10.33 -21.02
C LYS A 452 19.32 -9.17 -20.72
N ASN A 453 18.38 -9.37 -19.81
CA ASN A 453 17.36 -8.37 -19.50
C ASN A 453 17.84 -7.45 -18.35
N PRO A 454 17.85 -6.13 -18.53
CA PRO A 454 18.38 -5.20 -17.52
C PRO A 454 17.51 -5.08 -16.27
N ILE A 455 16.25 -5.52 -16.33
CA ILE A 455 15.30 -5.51 -15.21
C ILE A 455 14.85 -6.95 -14.95
N VAL A 456 14.79 -7.31 -13.66
CA VAL A 456 14.20 -8.56 -13.15
C VAL A 456 13.06 -8.20 -12.21
N VAL A 457 11.87 -8.72 -12.48
CA VAL A 457 10.73 -8.67 -11.55
C VAL A 457 10.62 -10.01 -10.83
N PHE A 458 10.69 -9.98 -9.50
CA PHE A 458 10.37 -11.09 -8.60
C PHE A 458 9.05 -10.75 -7.91
N GLU A 459 7.99 -11.49 -8.20
CA GLU A 459 6.66 -11.13 -7.68
C GLU A 459 5.81 -12.31 -7.23
N ARG A 460 4.96 -12.07 -6.22
CA ARG A 460 3.93 -13.02 -5.72
C ARG A 460 4.48 -14.35 -5.25
N ILE A 461 5.65 -14.29 -4.61
CA ILE A 461 6.29 -15.43 -3.97
C ILE A 461 6.45 -15.08 -2.50
N GLY A 462 5.87 -15.94 -1.66
CA GLY A 462 6.18 -15.98 -0.24
C GLY A 462 7.44 -16.79 0.02
N SER A 463 8.14 -16.50 1.11
CA SER A 463 9.15 -17.40 1.64
C SER A 463 8.70 -18.01 2.97
N GLY A 464 9.30 -19.12 3.33
CA GLY A 464 9.10 -19.75 4.63
C GLY A 464 9.47 -18.84 5.80
N TYR A 465 9.13 -19.30 7.01
CA TYR A 465 9.40 -18.59 8.26
C TYR A 465 10.82 -18.93 8.77
N ASN A 466 11.83 -18.58 7.98
CA ASN A 466 13.25 -18.81 8.26
C ASN A 466 14.03 -17.48 8.30
N PRO A 467 15.12 -17.39 9.11
CA PRO A 467 15.92 -16.16 9.25
C PRO A 467 16.82 -15.87 8.03
N THR A 468 16.82 -16.74 7.02
CA THR A 468 17.75 -16.68 5.89
C THR A 468 17.42 -15.55 4.94
N THR A 469 18.47 -15.05 4.27
CA THR A 469 18.31 -14.08 3.19
C THR A 469 17.59 -14.73 2.02
N THR A 470 16.44 -14.18 1.63
CA THR A 470 15.69 -14.68 0.47
C THR A 470 16.31 -14.22 -0.83
N LEU A 471 16.67 -12.93 -0.94
CA LEU A 471 17.10 -12.29 -2.19
C LEU A 471 18.46 -11.61 -2.05
N GLU A 472 19.34 -11.83 -3.01
CA GLU A 472 20.55 -11.02 -3.23
C GLU A 472 20.53 -10.48 -4.65
N ASN A 473 20.61 -9.16 -4.82
CA ASN A 473 21.03 -8.58 -6.10
C ASN A 473 22.54 -8.38 -6.08
N ALA A 474 23.27 -9.26 -6.77
CA ALA A 474 24.73 -9.22 -6.91
C ALA A 474 25.18 -8.65 -8.26
N SER A 475 24.27 -8.01 -8.99
CA SER A 475 24.50 -7.55 -10.37
C SER A 475 24.24 -6.06 -10.54
N SER A 476 24.48 -5.55 -11.75
CA SER A 476 24.07 -4.21 -12.18
C SER A 476 22.62 -4.14 -12.68
N ARG A 477 21.92 -5.28 -12.76
CA ARG A 477 20.52 -5.35 -13.22
C ARG A 477 19.61 -4.76 -12.16
N THR A 478 18.58 -4.04 -12.57
CA THR A 478 17.53 -3.56 -11.67
C THR A 478 16.70 -4.73 -11.16
N LEU A 479 16.48 -4.79 -9.85
CA LEU A 479 15.60 -5.77 -9.21
C LEU A 479 14.32 -5.08 -8.72
N VAL A 480 13.17 -5.58 -9.15
CA VAL A 480 11.85 -5.21 -8.63
C VAL A 480 11.31 -6.38 -7.82
N ILE A 481 10.94 -6.12 -6.57
CA ILE A 481 10.35 -7.09 -5.64
C ILE A 481 8.93 -6.61 -5.35
N ARG A 482 7.92 -7.43 -5.66
CA ARG A 482 6.52 -7.00 -5.65
C ARG A 482 5.58 -8.04 -5.06
N ASP A 483 4.68 -7.61 -4.19
CA ASP A 483 3.62 -8.45 -3.62
C ASP A 483 4.19 -9.75 -3.00
N ALA A 484 5.32 -9.64 -2.29
CA ALA A 484 6.06 -10.77 -1.73
C ALA A 484 5.96 -10.79 -0.20
N THR A 485 5.90 -11.98 0.40
CA THR A 485 5.68 -12.15 1.84
C THR A 485 6.80 -12.97 2.49
N ASN A 486 7.15 -12.64 3.73
CA ASN A 486 8.22 -13.27 4.48
C ASN A 486 9.55 -13.34 3.69
N VAL A 487 9.87 -12.28 2.93
CA VAL A 487 11.11 -12.19 2.16
C VAL A 487 12.05 -11.14 2.76
N SER A 488 13.34 -11.36 2.53
CA SER A 488 14.43 -10.49 2.99
C SER A 488 15.45 -10.25 1.89
N GLY A 489 16.36 -9.30 2.11
CA GLY A 489 17.31 -8.89 1.09
C GLY A 489 18.70 -8.56 1.62
N ASN A 490 19.74 -9.04 0.96
CA ASN A 490 21.11 -8.58 1.13
C ASN A 490 21.66 -8.15 -0.23
N MET A 491 21.68 -6.84 -0.50
CA MET A 491 22.05 -6.31 -1.80
C MET A 491 23.54 -5.98 -1.83
N THR A 492 24.27 -6.58 -2.77
CA THR A 492 25.74 -6.53 -2.86
C THR A 492 26.25 -5.94 -4.19
N GLY A 493 25.40 -5.94 -5.23
CA GLY A 493 25.69 -5.41 -6.56
C GLY A 493 25.44 -3.91 -6.69
N SER A 494 25.45 -3.39 -7.93
CA SER A 494 25.25 -1.96 -8.21
C SER A 494 23.86 -1.63 -8.77
N GLY A 495 23.02 -2.63 -9.01
CA GLY A 495 21.70 -2.45 -9.60
C GLY A 495 20.73 -1.73 -8.67
N ASP A 496 19.84 -0.95 -9.28
CA ASP A 496 18.73 -0.30 -8.58
C ASP A 496 17.76 -1.35 -8.00
N VAL A 497 17.14 -1.04 -6.85
CA VAL A 497 16.18 -1.94 -6.18
C VAL A 497 14.86 -1.24 -5.96
N PHE A 498 13.76 -1.88 -6.35
CA PHE A 498 12.40 -1.42 -6.13
C PHE A 498 11.63 -2.42 -5.29
N ILE A 499 10.90 -1.94 -4.28
CA ILE A 499 10.17 -2.78 -3.33
C ILE A 499 8.73 -2.27 -3.24
N GLU A 500 7.74 -3.13 -3.48
CA GLU A 500 6.33 -2.75 -3.44
C GLU A 500 5.47 -3.80 -2.75
N ASN A 501 4.80 -3.41 -1.66
CA ASN A 501 3.89 -4.29 -0.93
C ASN A 501 4.60 -5.58 -0.49
N VAL A 502 5.71 -5.41 0.24
CA VAL A 502 6.62 -6.49 0.63
C VAL A 502 6.70 -6.59 2.16
N VAL A 503 6.61 -7.82 2.66
CA VAL A 503 6.67 -8.14 4.09
C VAL A 503 7.88 -9.03 4.39
N SER A 504 8.61 -8.76 5.47
CA SER A 504 9.59 -9.68 6.05
C SER A 504 9.02 -10.42 7.26
N ASN A 505 9.59 -11.58 7.58
CA ASN A 505 9.31 -12.27 8.83
C ASN A 505 10.14 -11.67 10.01
N PRO A 506 9.92 -12.11 11.27
CA PRO A 506 10.57 -11.54 12.45
C PRO A 506 12.06 -11.76 12.65
N TRP A 507 12.70 -12.54 11.78
CA TRP A 507 14.15 -12.79 11.86
C TRP A 507 14.89 -12.39 10.60
N GLN A 508 14.18 -11.69 9.71
CA GLN A 508 14.63 -11.34 8.39
C GLN A 508 14.96 -9.86 8.32
N THR A 509 16.18 -9.55 7.89
CA THR A 509 16.68 -8.17 7.79
C THR A 509 16.90 -7.77 6.33
N TRP A 510 17.00 -6.46 6.11
CA TRP A 510 17.32 -5.88 4.82
C TRP A 510 18.62 -5.11 4.89
N THR A 511 19.57 -5.46 4.02
CA THR A 511 20.84 -4.74 3.90
C THR A 511 21.03 -4.24 2.48
N PHE A 512 21.31 -2.95 2.36
CA PHE A 512 21.65 -2.28 1.11
C PHE A 512 23.07 -1.73 1.20
N ASN A 513 23.99 -2.29 0.41
CA ASN A 513 25.36 -1.83 0.27
C ASN A 513 25.55 -1.02 -1.01
N ARG A 514 25.33 0.30 -0.91
CA ARG A 514 25.51 1.30 -2.00
C ARG A 514 24.48 1.27 -3.14
N GLN A 515 23.34 0.60 -2.97
CA GLN A 515 22.26 0.64 -3.97
C GLN A 515 21.44 1.93 -3.88
N ASN A 516 20.78 2.27 -4.99
CA ASN A 516 19.60 3.14 -4.93
C ASN A 516 18.36 2.26 -4.74
N VAL A 517 17.50 2.64 -3.79
CA VAL A 517 16.35 1.85 -3.36
C VAL A 517 15.13 2.74 -3.30
N TRP A 518 14.02 2.29 -3.91
CA TRP A 518 12.71 2.93 -3.80
C TRP A 518 11.68 1.92 -3.30
N ALA A 519 11.15 2.15 -2.11
CA ALA A 519 10.20 1.26 -1.46
C ALA A 519 8.83 1.94 -1.24
N ARG A 520 7.74 1.20 -1.48
CA ARG A 520 6.35 1.63 -1.26
C ARG A 520 5.60 0.55 -0.51
N GLN A 521 5.00 0.87 0.63
CA GLN A 521 4.42 -0.13 1.51
C GLN A 521 5.49 -1.20 1.79
N PHE A 522 6.43 -0.85 2.65
CA PHE A 522 7.51 -1.74 3.02
C PHE A 522 7.30 -2.16 4.47
N ASN A 523 7.04 -3.44 4.68
CA ASN A 523 6.77 -3.98 6.00
C ASN A 523 7.95 -4.84 6.48
N VAL A 524 8.70 -4.38 7.47
CA VAL A 524 9.86 -5.13 8.01
C VAL A 524 9.64 -5.42 9.48
N GLU A 525 9.38 -6.68 9.84
CA GLU A 525 8.87 -7.08 11.17
C GLU A 525 9.94 -7.69 12.10
N ASN A 526 11.22 -7.41 11.85
CA ASN A 526 12.36 -8.04 12.53
C ASN A 526 12.56 -7.62 14.00
N THR A 527 13.25 -8.43 14.81
CA THR A 527 13.87 -7.98 16.09
C THR A 527 15.36 -7.67 15.89
N GLY A 528 15.83 -6.50 16.32
CA GLY A 528 17.21 -6.04 16.09
C GLY A 528 17.29 -4.97 15.00
N THR A 529 18.32 -4.95 14.16
CA THR A 529 18.37 -3.97 13.05
C THR A 529 17.51 -4.44 11.88
N HIS A 530 16.46 -3.70 11.54
CA HIS A 530 15.50 -4.10 10.49
C HIS A 530 16.09 -3.82 9.10
N ILE A 531 16.52 -2.58 8.88
CA ILE A 531 17.08 -2.11 7.61
C ILE A 531 18.46 -1.48 7.87
N THR A 532 19.45 -1.88 7.08
CA THR A 532 20.76 -1.22 7.02
C THR A 532 20.94 -0.58 5.65
N ASN A 533 21.11 0.75 5.62
CA ASN A 533 21.56 1.48 4.44
C ASN A 533 23.05 1.84 4.62
N ASN A 534 23.91 1.10 3.94
CA ASN A 534 25.37 1.27 3.98
C ASN A 534 25.84 1.95 2.68
N GLY A 535 25.98 3.27 2.72
CA GLY A 535 26.46 4.10 1.60
C GLY A 535 25.53 4.22 0.40
N GLY A 536 24.28 3.76 0.50
CA GLY A 536 23.27 3.82 -0.57
C GLY A 536 22.31 5.00 -0.45
N LYS A 537 21.36 5.08 -1.39
CA LYS A 537 20.21 5.99 -1.34
C LYS A 537 18.95 5.19 -1.10
N LEU A 538 18.33 5.34 0.07
CA LEU A 538 17.13 4.63 0.46
C LEU A 538 15.96 5.60 0.55
N TRP A 539 14.99 5.47 -0.35
CA TRP A 539 13.75 6.24 -0.34
C TRP A 539 12.57 5.31 -0.03
N ILE A 540 11.77 5.67 0.97
CA ILE A 540 10.62 4.87 1.43
C ILE A 540 9.38 5.77 1.55
N LEU A 541 8.28 5.36 0.92
CA LEU A 541 6.95 5.90 1.15
C LEU A 541 6.09 4.83 1.85
N GLY A 542 5.77 5.08 3.12
CA GLY A 542 5.01 4.14 3.94
C GLY A 542 5.81 2.91 4.37
N LEU A 543 6.63 3.09 5.41
CA LEU A 543 7.17 1.97 6.19
C LEU A 543 6.09 1.47 7.15
N LYS A 544 5.90 0.15 7.24
CA LYS A 544 5.35 -0.47 8.44
C LYS A 544 6.43 -1.30 9.11
N THR A 545 6.48 -1.26 10.42
CA THR A 545 7.37 -2.12 11.19
C THR A 545 6.73 -2.47 12.52
N GLU A 546 7.26 -3.48 13.17
CA GLU A 546 6.90 -3.90 14.53
C GLU A 546 8.11 -4.46 15.23
N ARG A 547 8.05 -4.58 16.57
CA ARG A 547 9.11 -5.10 17.45
C ARG A 547 10.24 -4.12 17.76
N GLY A 548 11.06 -4.52 18.73
CA GLY A 548 12.15 -3.71 19.25
C GLY A 548 13.46 -3.87 18.47
N GLY A 549 14.26 -2.80 18.46
CA GLY A 549 15.57 -2.76 17.82
C GLY A 549 15.79 -1.44 17.08
N THR A 550 16.69 -1.43 16.09
CA THR A 550 16.91 -0.25 15.25
C THR A 550 16.17 -0.45 13.93
N LEU A 551 15.15 0.38 13.68
CA LEU A 551 14.35 0.31 12.46
C LEU A 551 15.21 0.59 11.22
N ILE A 552 16.03 1.64 11.24
CA ILE A 552 16.97 1.92 10.16
C ILE A 552 18.31 2.40 10.70
N ASP A 553 19.38 1.69 10.33
CA ASP A 553 20.78 2.11 10.47
C ASP A 553 21.27 2.68 9.14
N THR A 554 21.53 3.99 9.10
CA THR A 554 22.13 4.66 7.94
C THR A 554 23.58 5.02 8.24
N LYS A 555 24.50 4.44 7.48
CA LYS A 555 25.95 4.56 7.68
C LYS A 555 26.73 4.65 6.37
N GLY A 556 28.03 4.89 6.47
CA GLY A 556 28.94 4.87 5.32
C GLY A 556 28.65 5.98 4.30
N GLY A 557 28.18 7.15 4.75
CA GLY A 557 27.75 8.24 3.88
C GLY A 557 26.40 8.01 3.18
N GLY A 558 25.62 7.03 3.64
CA GLY A 558 24.31 6.72 3.08
C GLY A 558 23.32 7.87 3.24
N LYS A 559 22.31 7.89 2.36
CA LYS A 559 21.20 8.85 2.41
C LYS A 559 19.88 8.10 2.55
N THR A 560 19.14 8.32 3.63
CA THR A 560 17.83 7.68 3.87
C THR A 560 16.73 8.72 4.00
N GLU A 561 15.71 8.62 3.17
CA GLU A 561 14.50 9.42 3.25
C GLU A 561 13.29 8.51 3.50
N LEU A 562 12.73 8.58 4.71
CA LEU A 562 11.51 7.88 5.13
C LEU A 562 10.36 8.88 5.23
N LEU A 563 9.46 8.83 4.24
CA LEU A 563 8.31 9.72 4.12
C LEU A 563 7.03 8.97 4.52
N GLY A 564 6.77 9.01 5.81
CA GLY A 564 5.55 8.50 6.40
C GLY A 564 5.59 6.99 6.62
N GLY A 565 4.78 6.54 7.57
CA GLY A 565 4.80 5.16 8.03
C GLY A 565 4.39 5.03 9.49
N LEU A 566 4.39 3.78 9.92
CA LEU A 566 3.93 3.32 11.22
C LEU A 566 4.94 2.33 11.83
N ALA A 567 5.24 2.50 13.11
CA ALA A 567 5.92 1.48 13.91
C ALA A 567 5.04 1.01 15.07
N TYR A 568 4.94 -0.30 15.24
CA TYR A 568 4.37 -0.91 16.44
C TYR A 568 5.45 -1.32 17.43
N SER A 569 5.46 -0.69 18.60
CA SER A 569 6.40 -1.07 19.67
C SER A 569 5.79 -2.19 20.50
N THR A 570 6.04 -3.44 20.09
CA THR A 570 5.40 -4.64 20.66
C THR A 570 6.32 -5.53 21.47
N THR A 571 7.64 -5.41 21.30
CA THR A 571 8.64 -6.26 21.97
C THR A 571 9.91 -5.48 22.24
N VAL A 572 10.76 -6.02 23.13
CA VAL A 572 12.10 -5.50 23.41
C VAL A 572 13.06 -5.86 22.28
N GLY A 573 14.21 -5.18 22.23
CA GLY A 573 15.33 -5.55 21.37
C GLY A 573 16.07 -6.81 21.82
N PRO A 574 17.11 -7.23 21.06
CA PRO A 574 17.84 -8.47 21.31
C PRO A 574 18.46 -8.63 22.71
N ASP A 575 18.80 -7.54 23.39
CA ASP A 575 19.36 -7.55 24.76
C ASP A 575 18.29 -7.68 25.87
N GLY A 576 17.03 -7.88 25.50
CA GLY A 576 15.91 -7.94 26.44
C GLY A 576 15.43 -6.56 26.90
N THR A 577 15.95 -5.47 26.32
CA THR A 577 15.59 -4.09 26.64
C THR A 577 15.21 -3.29 25.38
N GLN A 578 14.70 -2.07 25.56
CA GLN A 578 14.42 -1.15 24.45
C GLN A 578 15.42 0.01 24.43
N ASN A 579 16.70 -0.31 24.65
CA ASN A 579 17.78 0.68 24.71
C ASN A 579 18.37 1.02 23.33
N TYR A 580 18.00 0.28 22.29
CA TYR A 580 18.43 0.56 20.92
C TYR A 580 17.77 1.85 20.40
N PRO A 581 18.53 2.77 19.78
CA PRO A 581 17.94 3.88 19.04
C PRO A 581 17.01 3.36 17.93
N MET A 582 15.82 3.94 17.82
CA MET A 582 14.87 3.60 16.75
C MET A 582 15.50 3.85 15.37
N PHE A 583 16.26 4.93 15.22
CA PHE A 583 17.04 5.25 14.02
C PHE A 583 18.47 5.62 14.38
N ILE A 584 19.42 5.18 13.55
CA ILE A 584 20.84 5.56 13.65
C ILE A 584 21.25 6.27 12.37
N ASN A 585 21.87 7.44 12.53
CA ASN A 585 22.45 8.24 11.46
C ASN A 585 23.94 8.44 11.75
N ASN A 586 24.78 7.58 11.19
CA ASN A 586 26.22 7.55 11.46
C ASN A 586 27.02 8.11 10.27
N ASP A 587 27.57 9.32 10.42
CA ASP A 587 28.33 10.03 9.37
C ASP A 587 27.62 9.96 8.00
N SER A 588 26.32 10.24 8.03
CA SER A 588 25.36 9.99 6.96
C SER A 588 24.26 11.06 6.93
N SER A 589 23.25 10.88 6.08
CA SER A 589 22.16 11.84 5.88
C SER A 589 20.79 11.19 6.00
N ILE A 590 19.91 11.75 6.84
CA ILE A 590 18.53 11.24 6.96
C ILE A 590 17.46 12.35 6.92
N SER A 591 16.27 11.98 6.44
CA SER A 591 15.00 12.68 6.67
C SER A 591 13.92 11.68 7.03
N ILE A 592 13.25 11.86 8.17
CA ILE A 592 12.34 10.86 8.73
C ILE A 592 11.05 11.51 9.23
N THR A 593 9.92 10.95 8.82
CA THR A 593 8.61 11.17 9.45
C THR A 593 7.91 9.83 9.67
N LEU A 594 7.39 9.60 10.89
CA LEU A 594 6.85 8.31 11.33
C LEU A 594 5.89 8.51 12.51
N GLY A 595 4.78 7.76 12.56
CA GLY A 595 3.98 7.58 13.77
C GLY A 595 4.33 6.26 14.48
N GLU A 596 4.43 6.27 15.80
CA GLU A 596 4.59 5.07 16.61
C GLU A 596 3.30 4.80 17.39
N VAL A 597 2.80 3.56 17.30
CA VAL A 597 1.70 3.07 18.11
C VAL A 597 2.26 2.16 19.19
N ASN A 598 1.96 2.49 20.43
CA ASN A 598 2.26 1.66 21.59
C ASN A 598 1.05 1.67 22.53
N HIS A 599 0.36 0.53 22.66
CA HIS A 599 -0.89 0.42 23.43
C HIS A 599 -0.72 0.48 24.96
N GLY A 600 0.47 0.84 25.46
CA GLY A 600 0.79 0.93 26.88
C GLY A 600 1.52 -0.31 27.38
N GLY A 601 2.41 -0.10 28.36
CA GLY A 601 3.35 -1.11 28.86
C GLY A 601 4.81 -0.82 28.46
N SER A 602 5.77 -1.43 29.15
CA SER A 602 7.14 -1.54 28.64
C SER A 602 7.14 -2.62 27.53
N PRO A 603 7.82 -2.39 26.39
CA PRO A 603 8.89 -1.42 26.16
C PRO A 603 8.49 -0.15 25.37
N ASN A 604 9.10 0.99 25.74
CA ASN A 604 9.07 2.24 24.97
C ASN A 604 10.48 2.58 24.47
N TYR A 605 10.59 3.14 23.28
CA TYR A 605 11.85 3.74 22.84
C TYR A 605 12.20 4.93 23.73
N THR A 606 13.41 4.93 24.27
CA THR A 606 13.97 6.09 24.99
C THR A 606 14.67 7.03 24.01
N THR A 607 15.46 6.46 23.09
CA THR A 607 16.13 7.18 21.99
C THR A 607 15.43 6.89 20.66
N TYR A 608 14.92 7.93 20.01
CA TYR A 608 14.28 7.83 18.69
C TYR A 608 15.29 8.00 17.56
N VAL A 609 16.20 8.95 17.69
CA VAL A 609 17.26 9.14 16.70
C VAL A 609 18.59 9.30 17.41
N ARG A 610 19.58 8.49 17.05
CA ARG A 610 20.98 8.71 17.39
C ARG A 610 21.72 9.24 16.18
N GLU A 611 22.24 10.45 16.27
CA GLU A 611 23.07 11.05 15.22
C GLU A 611 24.53 11.09 15.66
N ILE A 612 25.41 10.56 14.81
CA ILE A 612 26.85 10.48 15.02
C ILE A 612 27.54 11.29 13.92
N ARG A 613 28.44 12.19 14.34
CA ARG A 613 29.29 13.04 13.50
C ARG A 613 30.73 12.94 13.98
N GLY A 614 31.52 12.08 13.33
CA GLY A 614 32.84 11.68 13.79
C GLY A 614 32.77 11.08 15.20
N LYS A 615 33.38 11.76 16.18
CA LYS A 615 33.36 11.33 17.60
C LYS A 615 32.18 11.88 18.40
N LEU A 616 31.40 12.80 17.85
CA LEU A 616 30.27 13.43 18.55
C LEU A 616 29.00 12.60 18.36
N VAL A 617 28.29 12.36 19.45
CA VAL A 617 27.01 11.64 19.48
C VAL A 617 25.95 12.53 20.12
N ARG A 618 24.78 12.62 19.49
CA ARG A 618 23.60 13.32 20.04
C ARG A 618 22.34 12.49 19.80
N ASP A 619 21.51 12.42 20.83
CA ASP A 619 20.30 11.62 20.85
C ASP A 619 19.06 12.51 20.88
N LEU A 620 18.08 12.24 20.01
CA LEU A 620 16.71 12.70 20.15
C LEU A 620 15.94 11.71 21.03
N THR A 621 15.46 12.18 22.17
CA THR A 621 14.72 11.37 23.13
C THR A 621 13.21 11.51 22.96
N GLY A 622 12.46 10.50 23.41
CA GLY A 622 10.99 10.48 23.31
C GLY A 622 10.28 11.60 24.09
N SER A 623 10.93 12.17 25.11
CA SER A 623 10.41 13.33 25.85
C SER A 623 10.31 14.60 25.00
N SER A 624 11.08 14.68 23.92
CA SER A 624 11.08 15.81 22.98
C SER A 624 10.10 15.62 21.83
N LEU A 625 9.34 14.52 21.80
CA LEU A 625 8.41 14.19 20.74
C LEU A 625 6.95 14.29 21.22
N PRO A 626 6.03 14.74 20.36
CA PRO A 626 4.60 14.69 20.65
C PRO A 626 4.13 13.25 20.85
N ASN A 627 3.12 13.06 21.71
CA ASN A 627 2.45 11.78 21.88
C ASN A 627 1.62 11.44 20.63
N TYR A 628 1.40 10.14 20.39
CA TYR A 628 0.50 9.63 19.36
C TYR A 628 -0.59 8.74 19.93
N VAL A 629 -0.43 7.41 19.86
CA VAL A 629 -1.38 6.42 20.37
C VAL A 629 -0.75 5.68 21.56
N GLY A 630 -1.48 5.66 22.67
CA GLY A 630 -1.02 5.15 23.96
C GLY A 630 0.26 5.84 24.42
N SER A 631 1.34 5.09 24.69
CA SER A 631 2.64 5.66 25.06
C SER A 631 3.55 5.98 23.85
N GLY A 632 3.07 5.69 22.63
CA GLY A 632 3.82 5.91 21.40
C GLY A 632 4.01 7.39 21.10
N LYS A 633 5.09 7.71 20.39
CA LYS A 633 5.44 9.07 19.97
C LYS A 633 5.26 9.25 18.47
N GLN A 634 5.47 10.47 18.02
CA GLN A 634 5.51 10.73 16.61
C GLN A 634 6.66 11.65 16.25
N ILE A 635 7.26 11.41 15.08
CA ILE A 635 8.34 12.22 14.52
C ILE A 635 7.72 13.10 13.43
N PRO A 636 7.55 14.42 13.65
CA PRO A 636 7.04 15.35 12.63
C PRO A 636 7.84 15.32 11.34
N LEU A 637 9.05 15.89 11.41
CA LEU A 637 10.12 15.71 10.45
C LEU A 637 11.43 15.81 11.23
N TYR A 638 12.20 14.73 11.24
CA TYR A 638 13.59 14.76 11.66
C TYR A 638 14.49 14.93 10.44
N VAL A 639 15.48 15.83 10.52
CA VAL A 639 16.53 16.01 9.50
C VAL A 639 17.89 15.93 10.17
N GLY A 640 18.79 15.18 9.57
CA GLY A 640 20.15 15.03 10.05
C GLY A 640 21.10 14.85 8.89
N TYR A 641 21.52 15.96 8.29
CA TYR A 641 22.45 15.96 7.16
C TYR A 641 23.24 17.26 7.10
N PRO A 642 24.52 17.21 6.66
CA PRO A 642 25.38 18.38 6.72
C PRO A 642 24.85 19.51 5.85
N ILE A 643 24.98 20.75 6.34
CA ILE A 643 24.84 21.95 5.51
C ILE A 643 26.01 21.92 4.53
N GLU A 644 25.73 21.88 3.22
CA GLU A 644 26.76 22.03 2.19
C GLU A 644 27.47 23.38 2.42
N LYS A 645 28.80 23.34 2.55
CA LYS A 645 29.62 24.53 2.79
C LYS A 645 29.87 25.30 1.50
#